data_AF-J4GPU7-F1
#
_entry.id   AF-J4GPU7-F1
#
_cell.length_a   1.000
_cell.length_b   1.000
_cell.length_c   1.000
_cell.angle_alpha   90.00
_cell.angle_beta   90.00
_cell.angle_gamma   90.00
#
_symmetry.space_group_name_H-M   'P 1'
#
loop_
_entity.id
_entity.type
_entity.pdbx_description
1 polymer ?
#
loop_
_entity_poly.entity_id
_entity_poly.type
_entity_poly.pdbx_seq_one_letter_code
_entity_poly.pdbx_strand_id
1 'polypeptide(L)'
;MSPTKLSVWQKLTEVHVNPTNGKCTTLPLLNLRNQYTRNFHLAWLGFWVAFLSWFAFSPLIPEAVKSDLKLTNAQIGNSNIVSLLSTLFVRVVVGPLVDRYGPRRVMAGILVLGAIPSGLAGTIKNANGLYIVRFFIGILGGTFVPNQAWTSAFFDTGVVGRANALSGGWGNSGGGFTFFIMLAVYDRLIKDGLSQHVAWRAAFAIVPVPILLATAAAMLVLGTDHPLGRWEERHVNLVELQAEPIGRIDGVNEQDTPFAGLDIGSKERPVNVSVDIMQGPISSRGLTMDVATRAVLSPLIWLPSLAYLTTFGFELAVDANLSNILYGIYTSPSFGQTKAGYIAAVYGVQNVYSRPLGGYLGDLIYRRFGATGKKYLTLGLGILQGFLSIALGVYIDRRKDPPRFDDQPISAMWLMLSPKFGLGFVLNRTLMRHFSLMIVQTGIVGGMGNLGGVLFALIFRMQPTPPGKEFWISGIFAIPSDNSSSDEDILSSPPSPYSSNSSLDGELQQSEDREEDRTLPESFPPVPADKTPNKPADSDLQTPDKWVHRNPDLIRLTGKHPFNAEAPLSQLFDAGFLTPSHLHFVRNHGAVPRMDATTLRSWTIQVHGLIANPRSFSLQDLRAHFEVVTLPVTLVCAGNRRKEQNILRKSLGFDWGSAGVSTALWTDVYLADILAFVQPLRGRAKHVIFEGADSLPNGPYGTSQRLSWAASRDRGMLIAWAMNGRALEPDHGFPVRLIIPGQIGGRSVKWLKDIEISEKESSHYLHYFDNRVLPTQLSPEQARAEKHWWYDPSYIIKYAPSVSLLKEIFTQVQVN
;
A
#
# COMPACT_ATOMS: atom_id res chain seq x y z
N MET A 1 24.62 -4.65 -15.83
CA MET A 1 24.26 -6.02 -16.26
C MET A 1 22.79 -6.02 -16.66
N SER A 2 22.46 -6.43 -17.88
CA SER A 2 21.05 -6.63 -18.25
C SER A 2 20.43 -7.69 -17.33
N PRO A 3 19.14 -7.60 -16.96
CA PRO A 3 18.51 -8.65 -16.19
C PRO A 3 18.44 -9.89 -17.09
N THR A 4 19.34 -10.83 -16.85
CA THR A 4 19.29 -12.17 -17.44
C THR A 4 17.90 -12.71 -17.19
N LYS A 5 17.14 -12.99 -18.26
CA LYS A 5 15.83 -13.62 -18.18
C LYS A 5 16.05 -15.03 -17.59
N LEU A 6 15.93 -15.16 -16.27
CA LEU A 6 15.99 -16.45 -15.59
C LEU A 6 14.98 -17.39 -16.23
N SER A 7 15.45 -18.60 -16.56
CA SER A 7 14.59 -19.68 -17.04
C SER A 7 13.54 -20.05 -15.98
N VAL A 8 12.46 -20.70 -16.41
CA VAL A 8 11.40 -21.16 -15.47
C VAL A 8 11.98 -22.09 -14.41
N TRP A 9 12.90 -22.97 -14.80
CA TRP A 9 13.60 -23.88 -13.88
C TRP A 9 14.41 -23.13 -12.83
N GLN A 10 15.20 -22.13 -13.23
CA GLN A 10 15.99 -21.31 -12.30
C GLN A 10 15.12 -20.54 -11.32
N LYS A 11 13.95 -20.05 -11.74
CA LYS A 11 13.00 -19.38 -10.82
C LYS A 11 12.40 -20.31 -9.77
N LEU A 12 12.39 -21.62 -10.02
CA LEU A 12 11.85 -22.65 -9.12
C LEU A 12 12.90 -23.28 -8.19
N THR A 13 14.19 -23.09 -8.47
CA THR A 13 15.30 -23.70 -7.72
C THR A 13 16.23 -22.69 -7.06
N GLU A 14 16.48 -21.55 -7.70
CA GLU A 14 17.42 -20.53 -7.23
C GLU A 14 16.74 -19.48 -6.35
N VAL A 15 17.39 -19.15 -5.23
CA VAL A 15 16.98 -18.08 -4.32
C VAL A 15 17.69 -16.81 -4.75
N HIS A 16 16.93 -15.82 -5.21
CA HIS A 16 17.47 -14.49 -5.46
C HIS A 16 16.93 -13.58 -4.36
N VAL A 17 17.81 -13.03 -3.55
CA VAL A 17 17.44 -12.19 -2.40
C VAL A 17 17.61 -10.73 -2.78
N ASN A 18 16.61 -9.92 -2.47
CA ASN A 18 16.73 -8.48 -2.56
C ASN A 18 17.65 -7.99 -1.43
N PRO A 19 18.83 -7.43 -1.73
CA PRO A 19 19.81 -7.04 -0.72
C PRO A 19 19.32 -5.91 0.19
N THR A 20 18.28 -5.17 -0.22
CA THR A 20 17.78 -4.01 0.55
C THR A 20 16.81 -4.39 1.68
N ASN A 21 16.16 -5.56 1.60
CA ASN A 21 15.14 -5.97 2.56
C ASN A 21 15.24 -7.44 2.99
N GLY A 22 16.22 -8.18 2.46
CA GLY A 22 16.43 -9.60 2.75
C GLY A 22 15.35 -10.55 2.24
N LYS A 23 14.39 -10.08 1.41
CA LYS A 23 13.28 -10.90 0.91
C LYS A 23 13.60 -11.54 -0.43
N CYS A 24 12.98 -12.70 -0.70
CA CYS A 24 13.19 -13.41 -1.96
C CYS A 24 12.39 -12.78 -3.11
N THR A 25 13.06 -12.53 -4.23
CA THR A 25 12.48 -12.02 -5.48
C THR A 25 12.07 -13.15 -6.44
N THR A 26 12.50 -14.38 -6.16
CA THR A 26 12.05 -15.61 -6.85
C THR A 26 11.08 -16.41 -5.97
N LEU A 27 10.46 -17.45 -6.53
CA LEU A 27 9.62 -18.40 -5.78
C LEU A 27 10.23 -19.80 -5.88
N PRO A 28 11.34 -20.07 -5.18
CA PRO A 28 11.99 -21.37 -5.22
C PRO A 28 11.15 -22.38 -4.46
N LEU A 29 10.56 -23.35 -5.16
CA LEU A 29 9.70 -24.39 -4.59
C LEU A 29 10.44 -25.71 -4.36
N LEU A 30 11.53 -25.96 -5.08
CA LEU A 30 12.14 -27.29 -5.15
C LEU A 30 13.37 -27.45 -4.23
N ASN A 31 13.92 -26.37 -3.71
CA ASN A 31 15.15 -26.40 -2.89
C ASN A 31 14.85 -26.27 -1.39
N LEU A 32 14.54 -27.38 -0.72
CA LEU A 32 14.16 -27.39 0.71
C LEU A 32 15.27 -26.97 1.69
N ARG A 33 16.54 -26.85 1.23
CA ARG A 33 17.67 -26.49 2.11
C ARG A 33 17.65 -25.02 2.51
N ASN A 34 17.07 -24.15 1.68
CA ASN A 34 17.04 -22.72 1.95
C ASN A 34 15.85 -22.33 2.84
N GLN A 35 16.01 -21.23 3.59
CA GLN A 35 14.98 -20.77 4.53
C GLN A 35 13.69 -20.29 3.84
N TYR A 36 13.77 -19.70 2.64
CA TYR A 36 12.60 -19.15 1.95
C TYR A 36 11.63 -20.27 1.52
N THR A 37 12.17 -21.32 0.89
CA THR A 37 11.43 -22.51 0.49
C THR A 37 10.92 -23.27 1.71
N ARG A 38 11.76 -23.50 2.72
CA ARG A 38 11.36 -24.24 3.92
C ARG A 38 10.19 -23.57 4.65
N ASN A 39 10.29 -22.26 4.90
CA ASN A 39 9.21 -21.52 5.56
C ASN A 39 7.96 -21.39 4.69
N PHE A 40 8.11 -21.28 3.36
CA PHE A 40 6.98 -21.36 2.45
C PHE A 40 6.22 -22.68 2.60
N HIS A 41 6.94 -23.81 2.63
CA HIS A 41 6.33 -25.12 2.81
C HIS A 41 5.70 -25.32 4.18
N LEU A 42 6.36 -24.88 5.25
CA LEU A 42 5.81 -24.93 6.60
C LEU A 42 4.55 -24.08 6.73
N ALA A 43 4.50 -22.89 6.11
CA ALA A 43 3.35 -22.00 6.17
C ALA A 43 2.09 -22.65 5.57
N TRP A 44 2.16 -23.09 4.30
CA TRP A 44 0.98 -23.68 3.65
C TRP A 44 0.64 -25.04 4.24
N LEU A 45 1.63 -25.84 4.65
CA LEU A 45 1.38 -27.14 5.30
C LEU A 45 0.63 -26.95 6.63
N GLY A 46 1.02 -25.95 7.43
CA GLY A 46 0.31 -25.61 8.67
C GLY A 46 -1.14 -25.23 8.45
N PHE A 47 -1.38 -24.43 7.42
CA PHE A 47 -2.73 -24.08 7.04
C PHE A 47 -3.51 -25.31 6.53
N TRP A 48 -2.87 -26.16 5.74
CA TRP A 48 -3.48 -27.37 5.18
C TRP A 48 -3.87 -28.39 6.26
N VAL A 49 -2.97 -28.71 7.21
CA VAL A 49 -3.25 -29.71 8.26
C VAL A 49 -4.35 -29.24 9.21
N ALA A 50 -4.56 -27.94 9.36
CA ALA A 50 -5.65 -27.39 10.16
C ALA A 50 -7.03 -27.84 9.65
N PHE A 51 -7.18 -28.00 8.32
CA PHE A 51 -8.41 -28.51 7.71
C PHE A 51 -8.70 -29.97 8.07
N LEU A 52 -7.66 -30.78 8.34
CA LEU A 52 -7.86 -32.20 8.71
C LEU A 52 -8.73 -32.37 9.95
N SER A 53 -8.75 -31.39 10.85
CA SER A 53 -9.71 -31.38 11.97
C SER A 53 -10.88 -30.42 11.72
N TRP A 54 -10.61 -29.21 11.22
CA TRP A 54 -11.64 -28.19 11.03
C TRP A 54 -12.79 -28.66 10.12
N PHE A 55 -12.47 -29.46 9.09
CA PHE A 55 -13.41 -30.01 8.12
C PHE A 55 -13.67 -31.51 8.31
N ALA A 56 -13.08 -32.18 9.32
CA ALA A 56 -13.21 -33.63 9.48
C ALA A 56 -14.65 -34.13 9.69
N PHE A 57 -15.51 -33.28 10.25
CA PHE A 57 -16.91 -33.61 10.43
C PHE A 57 -17.70 -33.58 9.12
N SER A 58 -17.36 -32.72 8.16
CA SER A 58 -18.11 -32.56 6.91
C SER A 58 -18.32 -33.87 6.12
N PRO A 59 -17.29 -34.74 5.94
CA PRO A 59 -17.48 -36.03 5.29
C PRO A 59 -18.23 -37.07 6.13
N LEU A 60 -18.10 -37.02 7.47
CA LEU A 60 -18.63 -38.06 8.36
C LEU A 60 -20.03 -37.75 8.90
N ILE A 61 -20.43 -36.48 8.91
CA ILE A 61 -21.73 -36.04 9.44
C ILE A 61 -22.92 -36.70 8.75
N PRO A 62 -23.00 -36.75 7.41
CA PRO A 62 -24.26 -37.11 6.75
C PRO A 62 -24.75 -38.53 7.07
N GLU A 63 -23.82 -39.44 7.37
CA GLU A 63 -24.09 -40.86 7.63
C GLU A 63 -23.61 -41.29 9.03
N ALA A 64 -22.33 -41.11 9.33
CA ALA A 64 -21.72 -41.65 10.55
C ALA A 64 -22.17 -40.94 11.83
N VAL A 65 -22.03 -39.61 11.87
CA VAL A 65 -22.29 -38.82 13.09
C VAL A 65 -23.78 -38.52 13.26
N LYS A 66 -24.51 -38.28 12.16
CA LYS A 66 -25.93 -37.96 12.20
C LYS A 66 -26.76 -39.11 12.76
N SER A 67 -26.54 -40.35 12.32
CA SER A 67 -27.32 -41.48 12.81
C SER A 67 -26.92 -41.89 14.23
N ASP A 68 -25.62 -41.81 14.57
CA ASP A 68 -25.11 -42.12 15.91
C ASP A 68 -25.64 -41.15 16.99
N LEU A 69 -25.61 -39.84 16.71
CA LEU A 69 -26.06 -38.81 17.64
C LEU A 69 -27.55 -38.42 17.47
N LYS A 70 -28.25 -39.06 16.52
CA LYS A 70 -29.65 -38.79 16.16
C LYS A 70 -29.92 -37.30 15.88
N LEU A 71 -29.06 -36.68 15.06
CA LEU A 71 -29.10 -35.24 14.79
C LEU A 71 -30.13 -34.88 13.72
N THR A 72 -30.77 -33.72 13.88
CA THR A 72 -31.57 -33.10 12.83
C THR A 72 -30.68 -32.35 11.83
N ASN A 73 -31.15 -32.15 10.59
CA ASN A 73 -30.45 -31.33 9.59
C ASN A 73 -30.22 -29.89 10.10
N ALA A 74 -31.17 -29.35 10.87
CA ALA A 74 -31.01 -28.06 11.54
C ALA A 74 -29.90 -28.10 12.59
N GLN A 75 -29.77 -29.17 13.36
CA GLN A 75 -28.67 -29.27 14.33
C GLN A 75 -27.31 -29.33 13.63
N ILE A 76 -27.20 -30.05 12.51
CA ILE A 76 -25.99 -30.10 11.68
C ILE A 76 -25.62 -28.71 11.15
N GLY A 77 -26.57 -27.99 10.56
CA GLY A 77 -26.34 -26.63 10.05
C GLY A 77 -25.90 -25.66 11.14
N ASN A 78 -26.51 -25.71 12.33
CA ASN A 78 -26.08 -24.92 13.49
C ASN A 78 -24.65 -25.23 13.89
N SER A 79 -24.27 -26.51 13.87
CA SER A 79 -22.92 -26.96 14.22
C SER A 79 -21.86 -26.38 13.26
N ASN A 80 -22.19 -26.26 11.97
CA ASN A 80 -21.34 -25.62 10.97
C ASN A 80 -21.21 -24.12 11.25
N ILE A 81 -22.32 -23.42 11.50
CA ILE A 81 -22.34 -21.98 11.82
C ILE A 81 -21.50 -21.67 13.06
N VAL A 82 -21.63 -22.47 14.14
CA VAL A 82 -20.88 -22.27 15.40
C VAL A 82 -19.36 -22.37 15.18
N SER A 83 -18.90 -23.32 14.35
CA SER A 83 -17.47 -23.43 13.98
C SER A 83 -16.96 -22.22 13.20
N LEU A 84 -17.77 -21.71 12.26
CA LEU A 84 -17.43 -20.54 11.46
C LEU A 84 -17.39 -19.24 12.29
N LEU A 85 -18.29 -19.09 13.27
CA LEU A 85 -18.30 -17.97 14.21
C LEU A 85 -17.05 -17.95 15.10
N SER A 86 -16.62 -19.11 15.60
CA SER A 86 -15.35 -19.21 16.33
C SER A 86 -14.18 -18.77 15.46
N THR A 87 -14.13 -19.23 14.21
CA THR A 87 -13.08 -18.85 13.28
C THR A 87 -13.07 -17.34 13.00
N LEU A 88 -14.24 -16.73 12.82
CA LEU A 88 -14.39 -15.28 12.64
C LEU A 88 -13.73 -14.52 13.80
N PHE A 89 -14.06 -14.88 15.05
CA PHE A 89 -13.48 -14.25 16.23
C PHE A 89 -11.96 -14.45 16.30
N VAL A 90 -11.50 -15.69 16.09
CA VAL A 90 -10.09 -16.05 16.19
C VAL A 90 -9.26 -15.32 15.12
N ARG A 91 -9.75 -15.15 13.89
CA ARG A 91 -9.02 -14.42 12.83
C ARG A 91 -8.76 -12.95 13.17
N VAL A 92 -9.69 -12.29 13.89
CA VAL A 92 -9.50 -10.91 14.36
C VAL A 92 -8.44 -10.84 15.47
N VAL A 93 -8.45 -11.82 16.39
CA VAL A 93 -7.51 -11.87 17.52
C VAL A 93 -6.09 -12.29 17.08
N VAL A 94 -5.99 -13.20 16.12
CA VAL A 94 -4.71 -13.76 15.66
C VAL A 94 -3.85 -12.73 14.94
N GLY A 95 -4.44 -11.73 14.28
CA GLY A 95 -3.67 -10.65 13.65
C GLY A 95 -2.71 -9.95 14.63
N PRO A 96 -3.21 -9.31 15.70
CA PRO A 96 -2.37 -8.73 16.76
C PRO A 96 -1.40 -9.72 17.41
N LEU A 97 -1.79 -10.99 17.55
CA LEU A 97 -0.90 -12.02 18.11
C LEU A 97 0.30 -12.30 17.18
N VAL A 98 0.09 -12.36 15.86
CA VAL A 98 1.16 -12.55 14.88
C VAL A 98 2.09 -11.34 14.86
N ASP A 99 1.55 -10.13 14.96
CA ASP A 99 2.37 -8.92 15.07
C ASP A 99 3.29 -8.93 16.29
N ARG A 100 2.80 -9.45 17.42
CA ARG A 100 3.55 -9.51 18.68
C ARG A 100 4.53 -10.68 18.76
N TYR A 101 4.10 -11.89 18.41
CA TYR A 101 4.84 -13.14 18.69
C TYR A 101 5.46 -13.78 17.44
N GLY A 102 5.12 -13.29 16.25
CA GLY A 102 5.59 -13.83 14.98
C GLY A 102 4.70 -14.94 14.42
N PRO A 103 4.73 -15.15 13.09
CA PRO A 103 3.85 -16.08 12.41
C PRO A 103 4.12 -17.54 12.78
N ARG A 104 5.37 -17.91 13.08
CA ARG A 104 5.75 -19.30 13.41
C ARG A 104 5.15 -19.75 14.74
N ARG A 105 5.39 -18.97 15.80
CA ARG A 105 4.93 -19.30 17.16
C ARG A 105 3.40 -19.31 17.22
N VAL A 106 2.76 -18.35 16.55
CA VAL A 106 1.29 -18.27 16.51
C VAL A 106 0.68 -19.41 15.70
N MET A 107 1.26 -19.77 14.55
CA MET A 107 0.82 -20.95 13.79
C MET A 107 0.88 -22.22 14.64
N ALA A 108 2.05 -22.51 15.24
CA ALA A 108 2.22 -23.69 16.08
C ALA A 108 1.28 -23.70 17.29
N GLY A 109 1.08 -22.54 17.94
CA GLY A 109 0.15 -22.39 19.05
C GLY A 109 -1.30 -22.70 18.67
N ILE A 110 -1.76 -22.20 17.52
CA ILE A 110 -3.12 -22.51 17.00
C ILE A 110 -3.28 -24.02 16.74
N LEU A 111 -2.28 -24.68 16.15
CA LEU A 111 -2.31 -26.11 15.87
C LEU A 111 -2.37 -26.95 17.16
N VAL A 112 -1.58 -26.60 18.17
CA VAL A 112 -1.60 -27.27 19.48
C VAL A 112 -2.93 -27.05 20.19
N LEU A 113 -3.41 -25.81 20.24
CA LEU A 113 -4.70 -25.48 20.86
C LEU A 113 -5.87 -26.16 20.14
N GLY A 114 -5.79 -26.32 18.82
CA GLY A 114 -6.79 -27.03 18.02
C GLY A 114 -6.71 -28.55 18.12
N ALA A 115 -5.55 -29.13 18.44
CA ALA A 115 -5.41 -30.57 18.62
C ALA A 115 -6.20 -31.08 19.84
N ILE A 116 -6.30 -30.28 20.91
CA ILE A 116 -7.06 -30.61 22.13
C ILE A 116 -8.54 -30.90 21.83
N PRO A 117 -9.33 -29.94 21.28
CA PRO A 117 -10.74 -30.20 20.99
C PRO A 117 -10.92 -31.23 19.87
N SER A 118 -9.93 -31.42 18.99
CA SER A 118 -9.93 -32.52 18.00
C SER A 118 -9.93 -33.89 18.68
N GLY A 119 -9.08 -34.10 19.69
CA GLY A 119 -9.07 -35.33 20.48
C GLY A 119 -10.34 -35.50 21.32
N LEU A 120 -10.93 -34.39 21.79
CA LEU A 120 -12.19 -34.40 22.53
C LEU A 120 -13.42 -34.68 21.66
N ALA A 121 -13.30 -34.76 20.33
CA ALA A 121 -14.41 -35.12 19.45
C ALA A 121 -15.03 -36.48 19.81
N GLY A 122 -14.25 -37.41 20.36
CA GLY A 122 -14.75 -38.69 20.88
C GLY A 122 -15.73 -38.57 22.05
N THR A 123 -15.70 -37.45 22.79
CA THR A 123 -16.55 -37.25 23.99
C THR A 123 -17.97 -36.79 23.68
N ILE A 124 -18.28 -36.51 22.41
CA ILE A 124 -19.57 -35.98 21.98
C ILE A 124 -20.65 -37.05 22.14
N LYS A 125 -21.74 -36.72 22.84
CA LYS A 125 -22.90 -37.60 23.07
C LYS A 125 -24.23 -37.03 22.58
N ASN A 126 -24.28 -35.74 22.25
CA ASN A 126 -25.51 -35.05 21.83
C ASN A 126 -25.16 -33.79 21.01
N ALA A 127 -26.18 -33.07 20.52
CA ALA A 127 -26.02 -31.86 19.72
C ALA A 127 -25.25 -30.74 20.45
N ASN A 128 -25.46 -30.55 21.76
CA ASN A 128 -24.77 -29.52 22.53
C ASN A 128 -23.27 -29.79 22.64
N GLY A 129 -22.90 -31.06 22.89
CA GLY A 129 -21.50 -31.49 22.87
C GLY A 129 -20.84 -31.26 21.51
N LEU A 130 -21.58 -31.50 20.41
CA LEU A 130 -21.12 -31.23 19.06
C LEU A 130 -20.86 -29.73 18.85
N TYR A 131 -21.73 -28.84 19.34
CA TYR A 131 -21.56 -27.39 19.21
C TYR A 131 -20.32 -26.90 19.95
N ILE A 132 -20.12 -27.35 21.20
CA ILE A 132 -18.98 -26.94 22.02
C ILE A 132 -17.67 -27.38 21.36
N VAL A 133 -17.56 -28.67 21.00
CA VAL A 133 -16.33 -29.19 20.38
C VAL A 133 -16.05 -28.50 19.05
N ARG A 134 -17.08 -28.29 18.21
CA ARG A 134 -16.91 -27.60 16.93
C ARG A 134 -16.55 -26.13 17.07
N PHE A 135 -17.06 -25.45 18.10
CA PHE A 135 -16.63 -24.08 18.41
C PHE A 135 -15.12 -24.04 18.65
N PHE A 136 -14.59 -24.91 19.51
CA PHE A 136 -13.15 -24.92 19.80
C PHE A 136 -12.30 -25.44 18.64
N ILE A 137 -12.78 -26.42 17.85
CA ILE A 137 -12.11 -26.83 16.61
C ILE A 137 -12.04 -25.66 15.60
N GLY A 138 -13.03 -24.76 15.60
CA GLY A 138 -13.03 -23.54 14.78
C GLY A 138 -11.82 -22.63 14.99
N ILE A 139 -11.07 -22.76 16.10
CA ILE A 139 -9.80 -22.05 16.31
C ILE A 139 -8.79 -22.33 15.19
N LEU A 140 -8.80 -23.55 14.65
CA LEU A 140 -7.92 -23.98 13.55
C LEU A 140 -8.14 -23.16 12.28
N GLY A 141 -9.32 -22.62 12.04
CA GLY A 141 -9.59 -21.73 10.90
C GLY A 141 -8.82 -20.39 10.97
N GLY A 142 -8.25 -20.05 12.14
CA GLY A 142 -7.38 -18.91 12.37
C GLY A 142 -5.98 -19.04 11.74
N THR A 143 -5.52 -20.27 11.43
CA THR A 143 -4.20 -20.55 10.80
C THR A 143 -3.99 -19.84 9.46
N PHE A 144 -5.07 -19.41 8.80
CA PHE A 144 -4.99 -18.57 7.60
C PHE A 144 -4.14 -17.30 7.82
N VAL A 145 -4.32 -16.61 8.94
CA VAL A 145 -3.65 -15.33 9.23
C VAL A 145 -2.13 -15.49 9.34
N PRO A 146 -1.59 -16.38 10.20
CA PRO A 146 -0.15 -16.60 10.27
C PRO A 146 0.40 -17.17 8.97
N ASN A 147 -0.33 -18.01 8.23
CA ASN A 147 0.12 -18.49 6.92
C ASN A 147 0.40 -17.32 5.96
N GLN A 148 -0.56 -16.41 5.83
CA GLN A 148 -0.41 -15.24 4.97
C GLN A 148 0.68 -14.30 5.47
N ALA A 149 0.79 -14.08 6.78
CA ALA A 149 1.84 -13.25 7.35
C ALA A 149 3.24 -13.83 7.12
N TRP A 150 3.38 -15.16 7.21
CA TRP A 150 4.66 -15.85 7.05
C TRP A 150 5.19 -15.74 5.63
N THR A 151 4.37 -16.06 4.62
CA THR A 151 4.76 -15.88 3.21
C THR A 151 5.02 -14.41 2.89
N SER A 152 4.25 -13.51 3.49
CA SER A 152 4.42 -12.07 3.33
C SER A 152 5.74 -11.52 3.90
N ALA A 153 6.28 -12.16 4.92
CA ALA A 153 7.55 -11.78 5.53
C ALA A 153 8.76 -12.18 4.66
N PHE A 154 8.67 -13.30 3.94
CA PHE A 154 9.82 -13.88 3.21
C PHE A 154 9.91 -13.49 1.74
N PHE A 155 8.82 -13.08 1.09
CA PHE A 155 8.79 -12.80 -0.36
C PHE A 155 8.62 -11.31 -0.67
N ASP A 156 9.27 -10.84 -1.73
CA ASP A 156 9.28 -9.45 -2.16
C ASP A 156 8.09 -9.09 -3.06
N THR A 157 7.75 -7.80 -3.12
CA THR A 157 6.55 -7.23 -3.78
C THR A 157 6.29 -7.75 -5.21
N GLY A 158 7.35 -8.06 -5.97
CA GLY A 158 7.24 -8.58 -7.34
C GLY A 158 6.73 -10.03 -7.46
N VAL A 159 6.81 -10.83 -6.39
CA VAL A 159 6.39 -12.25 -6.37
C VAL A 159 5.42 -12.58 -5.23
N VAL A 160 5.25 -11.67 -4.28
CA VAL A 160 4.51 -11.93 -3.05
C VAL A 160 3.02 -12.24 -3.28
N GLY A 161 2.41 -11.68 -4.33
CA GLY A 161 1.05 -12.00 -4.75
C GLY A 161 0.90 -13.47 -5.15
N ARG A 162 1.81 -13.95 -6.02
CA ARG A 162 1.90 -15.38 -6.40
C ARG A 162 2.21 -16.28 -5.22
N ALA A 163 3.16 -15.92 -4.36
CA ALA A 163 3.51 -16.72 -3.18
C ALA A 163 2.29 -16.92 -2.26
N ASN A 164 1.57 -15.83 -1.94
CA ASN A 164 0.37 -15.90 -1.11
C ASN A 164 -0.76 -16.69 -1.79
N ALA A 165 -0.92 -16.55 -3.11
CA ALA A 165 -1.96 -17.28 -3.86
C ALA A 165 -1.67 -18.79 -3.90
N LEU A 166 -0.40 -19.16 -4.06
CA LEU A 166 0.05 -20.55 -4.05
C LEU A 166 -0.14 -21.17 -2.66
N SER A 167 0.39 -20.52 -1.62
CA SER A 167 0.26 -21.01 -0.24
C SER A 167 -1.19 -21.03 0.23
N GLY A 168 -1.98 -20.01 -0.09
CA GLY A 168 -3.41 -19.96 0.26
C GLY A 168 -4.23 -21.02 -0.47
N GLY A 169 -3.91 -21.30 -1.74
CA GLY A 169 -4.57 -22.36 -2.51
C GLY A 169 -4.22 -23.75 -2.05
N TRP A 170 -2.93 -24.03 -1.87
CA TRP A 170 -2.47 -25.29 -1.32
C TRP A 170 -3.01 -25.50 0.09
N GLY A 171 -2.99 -24.50 0.97
CA GLY A 171 -3.61 -24.59 2.29
C GLY A 171 -5.10 -24.92 2.25
N ASN A 172 -5.91 -24.17 1.48
CA ASN A 172 -7.36 -24.41 1.39
C ASN A 172 -7.73 -25.75 0.75
N SER A 173 -6.86 -26.33 -0.09
CA SER A 173 -7.09 -27.67 -0.62
C SER A 173 -7.21 -28.74 0.47
N GLY A 174 -6.71 -28.46 1.68
CA GLY A 174 -6.88 -29.33 2.84
C GLY A 174 -8.34 -29.65 3.13
N GLY A 175 -9.27 -28.71 2.86
CA GLY A 175 -10.70 -28.97 2.98
C GLY A 175 -11.16 -30.15 2.11
N GLY A 176 -10.72 -30.20 0.85
CA GLY A 176 -11.02 -31.30 -0.07
C GLY A 176 -10.29 -32.61 0.29
N PHE A 177 -8.98 -32.54 0.60
CA PHE A 177 -8.22 -33.73 1.00
C PHE A 177 -8.75 -34.38 2.28
N THR A 178 -9.29 -33.58 3.21
CA THR A 178 -9.91 -34.08 4.44
C THR A 178 -11.05 -35.05 4.17
N PHE A 179 -11.84 -34.83 3.10
CA PHE A 179 -12.89 -35.77 2.71
C PHE A 179 -12.32 -37.14 2.34
N PHE A 180 -11.31 -37.18 1.48
CA PHE A 180 -10.65 -38.43 1.08
C PHE A 180 -10.06 -39.16 2.29
N ILE A 181 -9.32 -38.44 3.14
CA ILE A 181 -8.60 -39.02 4.27
C ILE A 181 -9.57 -39.54 5.33
N MET A 182 -10.54 -38.73 5.75
CA MET A 182 -11.45 -39.11 6.84
C MET A 182 -12.40 -40.23 6.42
N LEU A 183 -12.88 -40.24 5.18
CA LEU A 183 -13.70 -41.35 4.66
C LEU A 183 -12.87 -42.64 4.57
N ALA A 184 -11.65 -42.58 4.04
CA ALA A 184 -10.79 -43.76 3.93
C ALA A 184 -10.44 -44.36 5.30
N VAL A 185 -10.15 -43.52 6.29
CA VAL A 185 -9.88 -43.95 7.67
C VAL A 185 -11.12 -44.56 8.31
N TYR A 186 -12.27 -43.90 8.19
CA TYR A 186 -13.54 -44.41 8.71
C TYR A 186 -13.88 -45.77 8.10
N ASP A 187 -13.86 -45.90 6.77
CA ASP A 187 -14.15 -47.14 6.07
C ASP A 187 -13.19 -48.27 6.47
N ARG A 188 -11.92 -47.93 6.69
CA ARG A 188 -10.93 -48.90 7.16
C ARG A 188 -11.24 -49.38 8.58
N LEU A 189 -11.57 -48.48 9.49
CA LEU A 189 -11.93 -48.83 10.87
C LEU A 189 -13.19 -49.69 10.94
N ILE A 190 -14.19 -49.41 10.11
CA ILE A 190 -15.39 -50.26 9.97
C ILE A 190 -15.01 -51.66 9.46
N LYS A 191 -14.15 -51.75 8.43
CA LYS A 191 -13.65 -53.03 7.90
C LYS A 191 -12.83 -53.84 8.92
N ASP A 192 -12.11 -53.15 9.79
CA ASP A 192 -11.35 -53.76 10.89
C ASP A 192 -12.25 -54.19 12.07
N GLY A 193 -13.57 -54.04 11.95
CA GLY A 193 -14.57 -54.56 12.88
C GLY A 193 -15.05 -53.57 13.95
N LEU A 194 -14.65 -52.29 13.88
CA LEU A 194 -15.16 -51.28 14.81
C LEU A 194 -16.61 -50.93 14.48
N SER A 195 -17.42 -50.71 15.52
CA SER A 195 -18.76 -50.16 15.34
C SER A 195 -18.70 -48.71 14.84
N GLN A 196 -19.74 -48.27 14.15
CA GLN A 196 -19.86 -46.88 13.69
C GLN A 196 -19.64 -45.86 14.81
N HIS A 197 -20.18 -46.13 16.01
CA HIS A 197 -20.00 -45.30 17.20
C HIS A 197 -18.52 -45.09 17.55
N VAL A 198 -17.69 -46.13 17.47
CA VAL A 198 -16.27 -46.05 17.83
C VAL A 198 -15.44 -45.53 16.65
N ALA A 199 -15.74 -45.98 15.43
CA ALA A 199 -14.95 -45.71 14.23
C ALA A 199 -14.82 -44.22 13.93
N TRP A 200 -15.92 -43.46 13.90
CA TRP A 200 -15.84 -42.03 13.58
C TRP A 200 -15.12 -41.25 14.68
N ARG A 201 -15.28 -41.63 15.96
CA ARG A 201 -14.60 -40.99 17.10
C ARG A 201 -13.10 -41.24 17.06
N ALA A 202 -12.70 -42.48 16.79
CA ALA A 202 -11.30 -42.88 16.68
C ALA A 202 -10.61 -42.17 15.50
N ALA A 203 -11.31 -41.97 14.38
CA ALA A 203 -10.76 -41.28 13.21
C ALA A 203 -10.22 -39.87 13.55
N PHE A 204 -10.88 -39.12 14.44
CA PHE A 204 -10.42 -37.80 14.89
C PHE A 204 -9.15 -37.86 15.75
N ALA A 205 -9.03 -38.88 16.60
CA ALA A 205 -7.86 -39.05 17.46
C ALA A 205 -6.65 -39.60 16.70
N ILE A 206 -6.87 -40.46 15.70
CA ILE A 206 -5.81 -41.16 14.97
C ILE A 206 -5.13 -40.27 13.94
N VAL A 207 -5.88 -39.40 13.26
CA VAL A 207 -5.33 -38.63 12.12
C VAL A 207 -5.07 -37.17 12.47
N PRO A 208 -6.09 -36.34 12.76
CA PRO A 208 -5.84 -34.92 13.00
C PRO A 208 -4.88 -34.65 14.17
N VAL A 209 -5.09 -35.27 15.35
CA VAL A 209 -4.30 -34.96 16.55
C VAL A 209 -2.80 -35.15 16.36
N PRO A 210 -2.28 -36.32 15.96
CA PRO A 210 -0.85 -36.51 15.80
C PRO A 210 -0.27 -35.65 14.66
N ILE A 211 -1.01 -35.47 13.57
CA ILE A 211 -0.53 -34.66 12.44
C ILE A 211 -0.42 -33.18 12.83
N LEU A 212 -1.40 -32.63 13.56
CA LEU A 212 -1.38 -31.25 14.05
C LEU A 212 -0.19 -31.03 14.99
N LEU A 213 0.02 -31.95 15.96
CA LEU A 213 1.12 -31.84 16.92
C LEU A 213 2.50 -32.03 16.27
N ALA A 214 2.64 -33.00 15.37
CA ALA A 214 3.90 -33.23 14.64
C ALA A 214 4.24 -32.04 13.73
N THR A 215 3.24 -31.47 13.06
CA THR A 215 3.43 -30.28 12.21
C THR A 215 3.80 -29.06 13.05
N ALA A 216 3.15 -28.86 14.20
CA ALA A 216 3.51 -27.78 15.13
C ALA A 216 4.94 -27.92 15.65
N ALA A 217 5.35 -29.13 16.04
CA ALA A 217 6.72 -29.42 16.45
C ALA A 217 7.73 -29.15 15.32
N ALA A 218 7.44 -29.62 14.10
CA ALA A 218 8.27 -29.37 12.93
C ALA A 218 8.42 -27.87 12.63
N MET A 219 7.37 -27.06 12.79
CA MET A 219 7.46 -25.61 12.63
C MET A 219 8.36 -24.95 13.68
N LEU A 220 8.26 -25.38 14.93
CA LEU A 220 9.07 -24.82 16.01
C LEU A 220 10.56 -25.17 15.85
N VAL A 221 10.87 -26.36 15.34
CA VAL A 221 12.25 -26.84 15.13
C VAL A 221 12.85 -26.33 13.82
N LEU A 222 12.11 -26.38 12.71
CA LEU A 222 12.63 -26.12 11.37
C LEU A 222 12.34 -24.70 10.86
N GLY A 223 11.29 -24.05 11.37
CA GLY A 223 10.84 -22.75 10.87
C GLY A 223 11.64 -21.57 11.43
N THR A 224 11.73 -20.50 10.65
CA THR A 224 12.23 -19.18 11.08
C THR A 224 11.15 -18.11 10.89
N ASP A 225 11.12 -17.12 11.78
CA ASP A 225 10.06 -16.11 11.80
C ASP A 225 10.23 -15.01 10.73
N HIS A 226 11.47 -14.65 10.41
CA HIS A 226 11.81 -13.59 9.45
C HIS A 226 13.12 -13.94 8.72
N PRO A 227 13.32 -13.53 7.44
CA PRO A 227 14.55 -13.81 6.71
C PRO A 227 15.82 -13.25 7.37
N LEU A 228 15.67 -12.19 8.17
CA LEU A 228 16.74 -11.49 8.89
C LEU A 228 16.88 -11.92 10.36
N GLY A 229 16.29 -13.05 10.76
CA GLY A 229 16.41 -13.58 12.12
C GLY A 229 15.11 -13.49 12.93
N ARG A 230 15.20 -13.02 14.18
CA ARG A 230 14.09 -13.06 15.14
C ARG A 230 13.00 -12.05 14.77
N TRP A 231 11.74 -12.41 15.03
CA TRP A 231 10.60 -11.54 14.74
C TRP A 231 10.64 -10.20 15.51
N GLU A 232 11.12 -10.23 16.75
CA GLU A 232 11.18 -9.07 17.65
C GLU A 232 12.21 -8.03 17.17
N GLU A 233 13.29 -8.50 16.56
CA GLU A 233 14.43 -7.69 16.07
C GLU A 233 14.25 -7.28 14.60
N ARG A 234 13.14 -7.62 13.96
CA ARG A 234 12.95 -7.45 12.50
C ARG A 234 13.20 -6.03 11.98
N HIS A 235 12.90 -5.01 12.78
CA HIS A 235 13.13 -3.62 12.41
C HIS A 235 14.59 -3.20 12.61
N VAL A 236 15.28 -3.78 13.59
CA VAL A 236 16.70 -3.53 13.89
C VAL A 236 17.57 -4.21 12.85
N ASN A 237 17.31 -5.49 12.56
CA ASN A 237 18.10 -6.27 11.61
C ASN A 237 17.89 -5.77 10.16
N LEU A 238 16.73 -5.16 9.86
CA LEU A 238 16.54 -4.43 8.59
C LEU A 238 17.45 -3.21 8.49
N VAL A 239 17.56 -2.44 9.57
CA VAL A 239 18.46 -1.27 9.63
C VAL A 239 19.93 -1.70 9.56
N GLU A 240 20.30 -2.81 10.22
CA GLU A 240 21.67 -3.34 10.20
C GLU A 240 22.07 -3.94 8.85
N LEU A 241 21.18 -4.70 8.20
CA LEU A 241 21.38 -5.20 6.82
C LEU A 241 21.53 -4.04 5.82
N GLN A 242 20.87 -2.91 6.09
CA GLN A 242 20.97 -1.70 5.30
C GLN A 242 22.19 -0.86 5.65
N ALA A 243 22.88 -1.16 6.77
CA ALA A 243 24.07 -0.46 7.26
C ALA A 243 25.38 -1.21 6.97
N GLU A 244 25.37 -2.51 6.63
CA GLU A 244 26.59 -3.23 6.21
C GLU A 244 27.19 -2.60 4.93
N PRO A 245 28.47 -2.17 4.95
CA PRO A 245 29.13 -1.65 3.77
C PRO A 245 29.40 -2.80 2.79
N ILE A 246 28.81 -2.73 1.60
CA ILE A 246 29.12 -3.64 0.50
C ILE A 246 30.64 -3.52 0.20
N GLY A 247 31.37 -4.58 0.55
CA GLY A 247 32.76 -4.93 0.25
C GLY A 247 33.70 -3.85 -0.33
N ARG A 248 34.82 -3.61 0.38
CA ARG A 248 36.07 -3.07 -0.18
C ARG A 248 36.36 -3.73 -1.53
N ILE A 249 36.35 -2.94 -2.60
CA ILE A 249 37.03 -3.28 -3.85
C ILE A 249 38.39 -2.58 -3.75
N ASP A 250 39.43 -3.35 -3.40
CA ASP A 250 40.81 -2.91 -3.54
C ASP A 250 41.09 -2.75 -5.05
N GLY A 251 41.46 -1.53 -5.45
CA GLY A 251 41.94 -1.25 -6.81
C GLY A 251 41.15 -0.19 -7.57
N VAL A 252 41.21 1.07 -7.14
CA VAL A 252 41.08 2.20 -8.06
C VAL A 252 42.19 3.20 -7.73
N ASN A 253 43.11 3.38 -8.68
CA ASN A 253 44.20 4.34 -8.63
C ASN A 253 43.62 5.76 -8.64
N GLU A 254 44.01 6.62 -7.70
CA GLU A 254 43.49 7.99 -7.51
C GLU A 254 43.86 9.00 -8.62
N GLN A 255 44.51 8.56 -9.70
CA GLN A 255 45.05 9.47 -10.71
C GLN A 255 44.14 9.78 -11.90
N ASP A 256 42.98 9.11 -12.05
CA ASP A 256 42.06 9.32 -13.19
C ASP A 256 40.70 9.89 -12.78
N THR A 257 40.68 11.03 -12.06
CA THR A 257 39.45 11.83 -11.85
C THR A 257 39.60 13.24 -12.42
N PRO A 258 38.60 13.80 -13.12
CA PRO A 258 38.66 15.13 -13.73
C PRO A 258 38.42 16.28 -12.73
N PHE A 259 38.70 16.08 -11.44
CA PHE A 259 38.57 17.10 -10.38
C PHE A 259 39.91 17.40 -9.67
N ALA A 260 41.03 17.21 -10.36
CA ALA A 260 42.34 17.66 -9.90
C ALA A 260 42.41 19.20 -9.97
N GLY A 261 42.02 19.88 -8.89
CA GLY A 261 42.13 21.34 -8.80
C GLY A 261 41.46 22.01 -7.59
N LEU A 262 40.75 21.28 -6.74
CA LEU A 262 40.21 21.84 -5.48
C LEU A 262 41.01 21.29 -4.30
N ASP A 263 41.92 22.12 -3.80
CA ASP A 263 42.77 21.86 -2.66
C ASP A 263 41.93 21.87 -1.37
N ILE A 264 41.36 20.70 -1.01
CA ILE A 264 40.64 20.50 0.25
C ILE A 264 41.63 19.90 1.24
N GLY A 265 42.35 20.78 1.94
CA GLY A 265 43.14 20.40 3.10
C GLY A 265 42.23 19.97 4.25
N SER A 266 42.04 18.68 4.45
CA SER A 266 41.56 18.12 5.72
C SER A 266 42.50 17.04 6.21
N LYS A 267 43.32 17.39 7.21
CA LYS A 267 44.01 16.41 8.05
C LYS A 267 42.96 15.52 8.71
N GLU A 268 42.89 14.26 8.29
CA GLU A 268 42.12 13.23 8.98
C GLU A 268 42.68 13.03 10.40
N ARG A 269 41.82 13.19 11.41
CA ARG A 269 42.00 12.52 12.69
C ARG A 269 40.97 11.40 12.75
N PRO A 270 41.36 10.18 13.15
CA PRO A 270 40.40 9.09 13.31
C PRO A 270 39.48 9.44 14.48
N VAL A 271 38.25 9.83 14.20
CA VAL A 271 37.20 9.88 15.21
C VAL A 271 36.83 8.43 15.48
N ASN A 272 37.24 7.92 16.65
CA ASN A 272 36.64 6.73 17.22
C ASN A 272 35.14 7.01 17.39
N VAL A 273 34.34 6.52 16.47
CA VAL A 273 32.88 6.51 16.61
C VAL A 273 32.57 5.44 17.65
N SER A 274 32.59 5.82 18.92
CA SER A 274 31.74 5.15 19.89
C SER A 274 30.31 5.34 19.42
N VAL A 275 29.71 4.27 18.92
CA VAL A 275 28.28 4.22 18.60
C VAL A 275 27.53 4.35 19.94
N ASP A 276 27.36 5.59 20.39
CA ASP A 276 26.31 5.88 21.36
C ASP A 276 25.00 5.66 20.60
N ILE A 277 24.42 4.49 20.84
CA ILE A 277 23.08 4.13 20.44
C ILE A 277 22.17 5.11 21.17
N MET A 278 21.92 6.27 20.56
CA MET A 278 20.80 7.12 20.94
C MET A 278 19.55 6.28 20.74
N GLN A 279 19.05 5.74 21.84
CA GLN A 279 17.70 5.25 22.01
C GLN A 279 16.73 6.42 21.78
N GLY A 280 16.56 6.83 20.52
CA GLY A 280 15.31 7.44 20.07
C GLY A 280 14.19 6.42 20.29
N PRO A 281 12.92 6.82 20.41
CA PRO A 281 11.83 5.94 20.80
C PRO A 281 11.44 5.00 19.64
N ILE A 282 12.35 4.12 19.23
CA ILE A 282 12.04 2.85 18.57
C ILE A 282 11.61 1.90 19.70
N SER A 283 10.60 2.33 20.45
CA SER A 283 9.84 1.40 21.25
C SER A 283 9.12 0.51 20.25
N SER A 284 9.31 -0.79 20.44
CA SER A 284 8.46 -1.88 20.01
C SER A 284 6.99 -1.66 20.40
N ARG A 285 6.37 -0.56 19.95
CA ARG A 285 4.97 -0.27 20.24
C ARG A 285 4.16 -1.27 19.43
N GLY A 286 3.72 -2.31 20.12
CA GLY A 286 2.60 -3.12 19.69
C GLY A 286 1.44 -2.23 19.27
N LEU A 287 0.59 -2.78 18.41
CA LEU A 287 -0.57 -2.11 17.82
C LEU A 287 -1.31 -1.24 18.85
N THR A 288 -1.13 0.08 18.82
CA THR A 288 -1.88 1.00 19.69
C THR A 288 -3.34 0.98 19.27
N MET A 289 -4.28 1.00 20.22
CA MET A 289 -5.72 0.97 19.93
C MET A 289 -6.13 2.04 18.91
N ASP A 290 -5.51 3.22 18.96
CA ASP A 290 -5.74 4.34 18.02
C ASP A 290 -5.37 3.97 16.55
N VAL A 291 -4.26 3.25 16.36
CA VAL A 291 -3.82 2.78 15.03
C VAL A 291 -4.76 1.68 14.51
N ALA A 292 -5.24 0.82 15.40
CA ALA A 292 -6.23 -0.21 15.07
C ALA A 292 -7.58 0.41 14.67
N THR A 293 -8.07 1.43 15.39
CA THR A 293 -9.32 2.13 15.05
C THR A 293 -9.22 2.87 13.72
N ARG A 294 -8.12 3.58 13.46
CA ARG A 294 -7.93 4.25 12.16
C ARG A 294 -7.84 3.26 11.00
N ALA A 295 -7.29 2.08 11.24
CA ALA A 295 -7.31 1.01 10.25
C ALA A 295 -8.75 0.51 10.02
N VAL A 296 -9.50 0.14 11.06
CA VAL A 296 -10.89 -0.34 10.90
C VAL A 296 -11.79 0.69 10.21
N LEU A 297 -11.59 1.98 10.44
CA LEU A 297 -12.38 3.05 9.82
C LEU A 297 -11.95 3.39 8.38
N SER A 298 -10.86 2.80 7.87
CA SER A 298 -10.36 3.11 6.53
C SER A 298 -11.18 2.39 5.43
N PRO A 299 -11.76 3.12 4.46
CA PRO A 299 -12.50 2.53 3.32
C PRO A 299 -11.68 1.52 2.50
N LEU A 300 -10.35 1.68 2.49
CA LEU A 300 -9.42 0.81 1.75
C LEU A 300 -9.40 -0.64 2.24
N ILE A 301 -9.91 -0.94 3.44
CA ILE A 301 -10.03 -2.30 3.98
C ILE A 301 -11.41 -2.89 3.67
N TRP A 302 -12.44 -2.06 3.61
CA TRP A 302 -13.82 -2.54 3.43
C TRP A 302 -14.09 -3.03 2.02
N LEU A 303 -13.53 -2.39 0.99
CA LEU A 303 -13.68 -2.85 -0.38
C LEU A 303 -13.20 -4.31 -0.59
N PRO A 304 -11.95 -4.69 -0.23
CA PRO A 304 -11.53 -6.08 -0.31
C PRO A 304 -12.23 -6.99 0.71
N SER A 305 -12.64 -6.47 1.87
CA SER A 305 -13.40 -7.23 2.88
C SER A 305 -14.77 -7.67 2.38
N LEU A 306 -15.53 -6.77 1.74
CA LEU A 306 -16.84 -7.06 1.18
C LEU A 306 -16.75 -8.01 -0.01
N ALA A 307 -15.75 -7.82 -0.87
CA ALA A 307 -15.47 -8.78 -1.94
C ALA A 307 -15.14 -10.18 -1.38
N TYR A 308 -14.38 -10.26 -0.28
CA TYR A 308 -14.03 -11.54 0.34
C TYR A 308 -15.22 -12.19 1.06
N LEU A 309 -16.13 -11.39 1.61
CA LEU A 309 -17.39 -11.85 2.19
C LEU A 309 -18.25 -12.59 1.16
N THR A 310 -18.42 -12.03 -0.03
CA THR A 310 -19.31 -12.62 -1.06
C THR A 310 -18.65 -13.74 -1.87
N THR A 311 -17.32 -13.72 -2.00
CA THR A 311 -16.58 -14.74 -2.77
C THR A 311 -16.18 -15.92 -1.89
N PHE A 312 -15.21 -15.72 -0.99
CA PHE A 312 -14.72 -16.79 -0.11
C PHE A 312 -15.77 -17.27 0.89
N GLY A 313 -16.66 -16.37 1.34
CA GLY A 313 -17.77 -16.79 2.20
C GLY A 313 -18.72 -17.76 1.51
N PHE A 314 -19.04 -17.53 0.23
CA PHE A 314 -19.85 -18.46 -0.54
C PHE A 314 -19.13 -19.80 -0.74
N GLU A 315 -17.86 -19.78 -1.14
CA GLU A 315 -16.99 -20.98 -1.26
C GLU A 315 -17.01 -21.80 0.03
N LEU A 316 -16.83 -21.15 1.18
CA LEU A 316 -16.77 -21.81 2.48
C LEU A 316 -18.11 -22.47 2.87
N ALA A 317 -19.23 -21.82 2.56
CA ALA A 317 -20.56 -22.36 2.82
C ALA A 317 -20.88 -23.56 1.90
N VAL A 318 -20.46 -23.49 0.64
CA VAL A 318 -20.56 -24.60 -0.32
C VAL A 318 -19.69 -25.76 0.15
N ASP A 319 -18.39 -25.58 0.41
CA ASP A 319 -17.48 -26.64 0.86
C ASP A 319 -18.01 -27.40 2.08
N ALA A 320 -18.62 -26.70 3.03
CA ALA A 320 -19.15 -27.29 4.25
C ALA A 320 -20.45 -28.10 4.06
N ASN A 321 -21.21 -27.85 2.99
CA ASN A 321 -22.54 -28.44 2.78
C ASN A 321 -22.68 -29.20 1.45
N LEU A 322 -21.71 -29.12 0.54
CA LEU A 322 -21.81 -29.62 -0.84
C LEU A 322 -22.13 -31.12 -0.89
N SER A 323 -21.54 -31.93 -0.03
CA SER A 323 -21.84 -33.37 0.03
C SER A 323 -23.31 -33.66 0.38
N ASN A 324 -23.92 -32.87 1.27
CA ASN A 324 -25.34 -32.99 1.60
C ASN A 324 -26.23 -32.54 0.45
N ILE A 325 -25.86 -31.42 -0.21
CA ILE A 325 -26.59 -30.89 -1.35
C ILE A 325 -26.57 -31.89 -2.51
N LEU A 326 -25.39 -32.38 -2.88
CA LEU A 326 -25.24 -33.36 -3.95
C LEU A 326 -26.00 -34.66 -3.65
N TYR A 327 -25.96 -35.14 -2.41
CA TYR A 327 -26.75 -36.28 -2.01
C TYR A 327 -28.25 -36.01 -2.21
N GLY A 328 -28.76 -34.87 -1.71
CA GLY A 328 -30.17 -34.50 -1.84
C GLY A 328 -30.66 -34.33 -3.29
N ILE A 329 -29.80 -33.80 -4.17
CA ILE A 329 -30.14 -33.57 -5.58
C ILE A 329 -30.08 -34.85 -6.42
N TYR A 330 -29.04 -35.69 -6.21
CA TYR A 330 -28.73 -36.85 -7.06
C TYR A 330 -29.12 -38.20 -6.45
N THR A 331 -29.92 -38.23 -5.37
CA THR A 331 -30.27 -39.48 -4.66
C THR A 331 -30.78 -40.53 -5.64
N SER A 332 -30.02 -41.61 -5.80
CA SER A 332 -30.38 -42.76 -6.65
C SER A 332 -29.72 -44.03 -6.13
N PRO A 333 -30.20 -45.24 -6.50
CA PRO A 333 -29.61 -46.50 -6.03
C PRO A 333 -28.11 -46.66 -6.35
N SER A 334 -27.62 -45.96 -7.38
CA SER A 334 -26.20 -45.96 -7.79
C SER A 334 -25.40 -44.79 -7.19
N PHE A 335 -26.04 -43.82 -6.54
CA PHE A 335 -25.43 -42.60 -6.00
C PHE A 335 -25.66 -42.48 -4.48
N GLY A 336 -24.71 -43.00 -3.71
CA GLY A 336 -24.72 -42.93 -2.25
C GLY A 336 -23.93 -41.74 -1.68
N GLN A 337 -24.01 -41.56 -0.36
CA GLN A 337 -23.36 -40.47 0.37
C GLN A 337 -21.84 -40.44 0.17
N THR A 338 -21.19 -41.61 0.12
CA THR A 338 -19.74 -41.72 -0.12
C THR A 338 -19.35 -41.13 -1.48
N LYS A 339 -20.13 -41.39 -2.53
CA LYS A 339 -19.89 -40.82 -3.87
C LYS A 339 -20.09 -39.30 -3.84
N ALA A 340 -21.17 -38.82 -3.21
CA ALA A 340 -21.41 -37.38 -3.01
C ALA A 340 -20.25 -36.70 -2.26
N GLY A 341 -19.69 -37.37 -1.25
CA GLY A 341 -18.51 -36.93 -0.51
C GLY A 341 -17.26 -36.82 -1.37
N TYR A 342 -16.97 -37.83 -2.20
CA TYR A 342 -15.82 -37.78 -3.12
C TYR A 342 -15.95 -36.69 -4.18
N ILE A 343 -17.15 -36.42 -4.68
CA ILE A 343 -17.38 -35.34 -5.65
C ILE A 343 -17.22 -33.97 -4.97
N ALA A 344 -17.76 -33.82 -3.75
CA ALA A 344 -17.54 -32.60 -2.97
C ALA A 344 -16.05 -32.36 -2.68
N ALA A 345 -15.28 -33.43 -2.46
CA ALA A 345 -13.84 -33.35 -2.26
C ALA A 345 -13.10 -32.77 -3.48
N VAL A 346 -13.55 -33.07 -4.71
CA VAL A 346 -12.97 -32.50 -5.94
C VAL A 346 -13.08 -30.99 -5.93
N TYR A 347 -14.21 -30.43 -5.48
CA TYR A 347 -14.40 -28.98 -5.40
C TYR A 347 -13.36 -28.32 -4.47
N GLY A 348 -13.12 -28.90 -3.29
CA GLY A 348 -12.08 -28.41 -2.38
C GLY A 348 -10.65 -28.59 -2.93
N VAL A 349 -10.35 -29.70 -3.61
CA VAL A 349 -9.01 -29.96 -4.21
C VAL A 349 -8.69 -29.02 -5.37
N GLN A 350 -9.69 -28.45 -6.05
CA GLN A 350 -9.46 -27.49 -7.15
C GLN A 350 -8.67 -26.26 -6.71
N ASN A 351 -8.69 -25.92 -5.41
CA ASN A 351 -7.87 -24.86 -4.82
C ASN A 351 -6.36 -25.03 -5.05
N VAL A 352 -5.89 -26.26 -5.36
CA VAL A 352 -4.50 -26.54 -5.75
C VAL A 352 -4.06 -25.76 -6.99
N TYR A 353 -4.97 -25.48 -7.93
CA TYR A 353 -4.63 -24.80 -9.19
C TYR A 353 -5.43 -23.51 -9.44
N SER A 354 -6.69 -23.42 -9.00
CA SER A 354 -7.57 -22.27 -9.27
C SER A 354 -7.04 -20.97 -8.67
N ARG A 355 -6.63 -21.01 -7.40
CA ARG A 355 -6.05 -19.87 -6.67
C ARG A 355 -4.68 -19.44 -7.21
N PRO A 356 -3.72 -20.35 -7.46
CA PRO A 356 -2.46 -19.99 -8.12
C PRO A 356 -2.66 -19.35 -9.50
N LEU A 357 -3.56 -19.89 -10.34
CA LEU A 357 -3.89 -19.31 -11.64
C LEU A 357 -4.48 -17.90 -11.49
N GLY A 358 -5.35 -17.71 -10.49
CA GLY A 358 -5.87 -16.39 -10.15
C GLY A 358 -4.77 -15.40 -9.78
N GLY A 359 -3.86 -15.80 -8.89
CA GLY A 359 -2.66 -15.05 -8.53
C GLY A 359 -1.81 -14.63 -9.74
N TYR A 360 -1.60 -15.56 -10.67
CA TYR A 360 -0.85 -15.32 -11.89
C TYR A 360 -1.54 -14.32 -12.84
N LEU A 361 -2.83 -14.52 -13.14
CA LEU A 361 -3.64 -13.61 -13.97
C LEU A 361 -3.72 -12.21 -13.37
N GLY A 362 -3.86 -12.16 -12.04
CA GLY A 362 -3.80 -10.96 -11.25
C GLY A 362 -2.52 -10.17 -11.48
N ASP A 363 -1.38 -10.81 -11.30
CA ASP A 363 -0.07 -10.18 -11.51
C ASP A 363 0.15 -9.75 -12.96
N LEU A 364 -0.37 -10.49 -13.93
CA LEU A 364 -0.31 -10.11 -15.35
C LEU A 364 -1.07 -8.81 -15.62
N ILE A 365 -2.30 -8.68 -15.08
CA ILE A 365 -3.13 -7.49 -15.22
C ILE A 365 -2.50 -6.30 -14.50
N TYR A 366 -1.93 -6.51 -13.31
CA TYR A 366 -1.26 -5.44 -12.57
C TYR A 366 -0.05 -4.86 -13.29
N ARG A 367 0.74 -5.69 -13.98
CA ARG A 367 1.87 -5.21 -14.80
C ARG A 367 1.44 -4.27 -15.92
N ARG A 368 0.21 -4.39 -16.42
CA ARG A 368 -0.29 -3.61 -17.56
C ARG A 368 -1.19 -2.45 -17.16
N PHE A 369 -1.99 -2.61 -16.11
CA PHE A 369 -3.06 -1.68 -15.72
C PHE A 369 -3.01 -1.25 -14.25
N GLY A 370 -1.94 -1.61 -13.52
CA GLY A 370 -1.77 -1.24 -12.11
C GLY A 370 -2.86 -1.81 -11.18
N ALA A 371 -3.06 -1.15 -10.03
CA ALA A 371 -4.03 -1.58 -9.02
C ALA A 371 -5.48 -1.47 -9.52
N THR A 372 -5.77 -0.48 -10.36
CA THR A 372 -7.09 -0.25 -10.98
C THR A 372 -7.52 -1.44 -11.84
N GLY A 373 -6.61 -2.02 -12.64
CA GLY A 373 -6.93 -3.23 -13.42
C GLY A 373 -7.31 -4.42 -12.54
N LYS A 374 -6.64 -4.61 -11.40
CA LYS A 374 -7.00 -5.65 -10.42
C LYS A 374 -8.37 -5.39 -9.76
N LYS A 375 -8.75 -4.12 -9.49
CA LYS A 375 -10.09 -3.74 -8.98
C LYS A 375 -11.19 -4.26 -9.91
N TYR A 376 -11.14 -3.88 -11.20
CA TYR A 376 -12.16 -4.27 -12.16
C TYR A 376 -12.20 -5.78 -12.43
N LEU A 377 -11.04 -6.44 -12.42
CA LEU A 377 -10.97 -7.89 -12.56
C LEU A 377 -11.76 -8.61 -11.46
N THR A 378 -11.59 -8.21 -10.20
CA THR A 378 -12.33 -8.86 -9.11
C THR A 378 -13.81 -8.50 -9.11
N LEU A 379 -14.19 -7.26 -9.43
CA LEU A 379 -15.60 -6.88 -9.57
C LEU A 379 -16.27 -7.71 -10.68
N GLY A 380 -15.64 -7.79 -11.86
CA GLY A 380 -16.15 -8.57 -12.98
C GLY A 380 -16.30 -10.06 -12.65
N LEU A 381 -15.38 -10.63 -11.86
CA LEU A 381 -15.46 -12.02 -11.43
C LEU A 381 -16.52 -12.26 -10.35
N GLY A 382 -16.72 -11.31 -9.43
CA GLY A 382 -17.81 -11.35 -8.45
C GLY A 382 -19.19 -11.31 -9.12
N ILE A 383 -19.37 -10.41 -10.09
CA ILE A 383 -20.60 -10.34 -10.90
C ILE A 383 -20.84 -11.66 -11.65
N LEU A 384 -19.79 -12.18 -12.28
CA LEU A 384 -19.87 -13.44 -13.02
C LEU A 384 -20.20 -14.64 -12.11
N GLN A 385 -19.68 -14.67 -10.88
CA GLN A 385 -20.05 -15.66 -9.86
C GLN A 385 -21.54 -15.55 -9.50
N GLY A 386 -22.03 -14.34 -9.26
CA GLY A 386 -23.44 -14.09 -8.95
C GLY A 386 -24.37 -14.57 -10.07
N PHE A 387 -24.06 -14.20 -11.33
CA PHE A 387 -24.80 -14.66 -12.51
C PHE A 387 -24.82 -16.18 -12.66
N LEU A 388 -23.67 -16.84 -12.50
CA LEU A 388 -23.61 -18.30 -12.59
C LEU A 388 -24.40 -18.99 -11.47
N SER A 389 -24.39 -18.42 -10.26
CA SER A 389 -25.13 -18.97 -9.12
C SER A 389 -26.64 -18.84 -9.33
N ILE A 390 -27.10 -17.72 -9.87
CA ILE A 390 -28.50 -17.53 -10.29
C ILE A 390 -28.88 -18.52 -11.39
N ALA A 391 -28.03 -18.64 -12.42
CA ALA A 391 -28.27 -19.59 -13.51
C ALA A 391 -28.38 -21.03 -12.98
N LEU A 392 -27.54 -21.43 -12.01
CA LEU A 392 -27.56 -22.76 -11.41
C LEU A 392 -28.86 -22.99 -10.64
N GLY A 393 -29.26 -22.03 -9.80
CA GLY A 393 -30.50 -22.11 -9.04
C GLY A 393 -31.74 -22.22 -9.93
N VAL A 394 -31.82 -21.37 -10.97
CA VAL A 394 -32.92 -21.39 -11.94
C VAL A 394 -32.94 -22.70 -12.73
N TYR A 395 -31.78 -23.23 -13.09
CA TYR A 395 -31.67 -24.50 -13.81
C TYR A 395 -32.20 -25.67 -12.97
N ILE A 396 -31.83 -25.71 -11.69
CA ILE A 396 -32.32 -26.73 -10.74
C ILE A 396 -33.83 -26.62 -10.55
N ASP A 397 -34.36 -25.40 -10.35
CA ASP A 397 -35.78 -25.18 -10.06
C ASP A 397 -36.71 -25.42 -11.27
N ARG A 398 -36.23 -25.18 -12.50
CA ARG A 398 -37.05 -25.34 -13.72
C ARG A 398 -37.14 -26.78 -14.22
N ARG A 399 -36.35 -27.71 -13.67
CA ARG A 399 -36.33 -29.09 -14.14
C ARG A 399 -37.43 -29.92 -13.47
N LYS A 400 -38.12 -30.73 -14.27
CA LYS A 400 -39.15 -31.66 -13.79
C LYS A 400 -38.60 -33.03 -13.39
N ASP A 401 -37.47 -33.44 -13.99
CA ASP A 401 -36.82 -34.72 -13.72
C ASP A 401 -35.65 -34.56 -12.73
N PRO A 402 -35.46 -35.49 -11.77
CA PRO A 402 -34.31 -35.50 -10.90
C PRO A 402 -33.01 -35.59 -11.72
N PRO A 403 -32.01 -34.75 -11.44
CA PRO A 403 -30.76 -34.78 -12.19
C PRO A 403 -30.09 -36.16 -12.12
N ARG A 404 -29.64 -36.67 -13.28
CA ARG A 404 -28.76 -37.83 -13.32
C ARG A 404 -27.33 -37.38 -13.09
N PHE A 405 -26.49 -38.21 -12.49
CA PHE A 405 -25.09 -37.87 -12.25
C PHE A 405 -24.32 -37.49 -13.54
N ASP A 406 -24.69 -38.10 -14.68
CA ASP A 406 -24.11 -37.81 -16.01
C ASP A 406 -24.61 -36.49 -16.64
N ASP A 407 -25.37 -35.69 -15.90
CA ASP A 407 -25.92 -34.43 -16.37
C ASP A 407 -24.82 -33.35 -16.46
N GLN A 408 -24.15 -33.36 -17.61
CA GLN A 408 -23.04 -32.47 -17.98
C GLN A 408 -23.26 -30.98 -17.67
N PRO A 409 -24.48 -30.39 -17.76
CA PRO A 409 -24.68 -28.97 -17.46
C PRO A 409 -24.42 -28.61 -15.99
N ILE A 410 -24.88 -29.42 -15.04
CA ILE A 410 -24.71 -29.13 -13.61
C ILE A 410 -23.24 -29.33 -13.21
N SER A 411 -22.62 -30.42 -13.65
CA SER A 411 -21.21 -30.70 -13.44
C SER A 411 -20.30 -29.62 -14.06
N ALA A 412 -20.65 -29.11 -15.24
CA ALA A 412 -19.96 -27.99 -15.87
C ALA A 412 -20.17 -26.67 -15.11
N MET A 413 -21.38 -26.39 -14.60
CA MET A 413 -21.65 -25.18 -13.83
C MET A 413 -20.92 -25.17 -12.47
N TRP A 414 -20.81 -26.30 -11.79
CA TRP A 414 -19.97 -26.44 -10.59
C TRP A 414 -18.48 -26.20 -10.89
N LEU A 415 -17.99 -26.77 -12.00
CA LEU A 415 -16.62 -26.58 -12.49
C LEU A 415 -16.35 -25.15 -13.02
N MET A 416 -17.38 -24.40 -13.41
CA MET A 416 -17.26 -23.01 -13.88
C MET A 416 -17.42 -21.98 -12.76
N LEU A 417 -18.11 -22.33 -11.67
CA LEU A 417 -18.13 -21.55 -10.44
C LEU A 417 -16.73 -21.60 -9.78
N SER A 418 -16.10 -22.77 -9.70
CA SER A 418 -14.88 -23.00 -8.91
C SER A 418 -13.60 -22.20 -9.27
N PRO A 419 -13.26 -21.87 -10.54
CA PRO A 419 -12.03 -21.14 -10.87
C PRO A 419 -12.09 -19.66 -10.51
N LYS A 420 -13.29 -19.12 -10.31
CA LYS A 420 -13.56 -17.68 -10.19
C LYS A 420 -13.38 -17.16 -8.75
N PHE A 421 -13.50 -18.06 -7.76
CA PHE A 421 -13.28 -17.77 -6.35
C PHE A 421 -11.80 -17.51 -6.00
N GLY A 422 -10.87 -18.08 -6.77
CA GLY A 422 -9.43 -17.93 -6.55
C GLY A 422 -8.87 -16.53 -6.87
N LEU A 423 -9.59 -15.73 -7.65
CA LEU A 423 -9.15 -14.39 -8.09
C LEU A 423 -9.49 -13.27 -7.11
N GLY A 424 -10.48 -13.45 -6.22
CA GLY A 424 -10.78 -12.49 -5.15
C GLY A 424 -9.60 -12.30 -4.19
N PHE A 425 -8.71 -13.30 -4.12
CA PHE A 425 -7.51 -13.28 -3.30
C PHE A 425 -6.45 -12.27 -3.78
N VAL A 426 -6.41 -11.96 -5.08
CA VAL A 426 -5.38 -11.14 -5.73
C VAL A 426 -5.46 -9.67 -5.33
N LEU A 427 -6.67 -9.19 -5.03
CA LEU A 427 -6.90 -7.77 -4.77
C LEU A 427 -6.33 -7.30 -3.43
N ASN A 428 -6.25 -8.21 -2.46
CA ASN A 428 -6.05 -7.84 -1.07
C ASN A 428 -4.69 -7.15 -0.83
N ARG A 429 -3.67 -7.43 -1.64
CA ARG A 429 -2.32 -6.94 -1.36
C ARG A 429 -1.85 -5.77 -2.20
N THR A 430 -2.46 -5.55 -3.36
CA THR A 430 -2.05 -4.49 -4.29
C THR A 430 -2.62 -3.11 -3.94
N LEU A 431 -3.68 -3.06 -3.13
CA LEU A 431 -4.24 -1.82 -2.57
C LEU A 431 -3.61 -1.43 -1.22
N MET A 432 -2.87 -2.32 -0.56
CA MET A 432 -2.52 -2.16 0.86
C MET A 432 -1.01 -2.12 1.09
N ARG A 433 -0.46 -0.90 1.19
CA ARG A 433 0.99 -0.60 1.19
C ARG A 433 1.62 -0.39 2.59
N HIS A 434 0.97 -0.74 3.70
CA HIS A 434 1.50 -0.44 5.06
C HIS A 434 1.72 -1.70 5.92
N PHE A 435 2.99 -2.07 6.12
CA PHE A 435 3.42 -3.32 6.76
C PHE A 435 2.92 -3.49 8.22
N SER A 436 2.90 -2.42 9.03
CA SER A 436 2.45 -2.46 10.44
C SER A 436 0.94 -2.63 10.63
N LEU A 437 0.14 -2.44 9.58
CA LEU A 437 -1.30 -2.70 9.58
C LEU A 437 -1.68 -3.95 8.77
N MET A 438 -0.74 -4.50 7.99
CA MET A 438 -0.99 -5.55 7.02
C MET A 438 -1.50 -6.85 7.66
N ILE A 439 -1.01 -7.18 8.86
CA ILE A 439 -1.36 -8.43 9.55
C ILE A 439 -2.76 -8.33 10.17
N VAL A 440 -3.08 -7.21 10.84
CA VAL A 440 -4.43 -6.92 11.35
C VAL A 440 -5.46 -6.84 10.23
N GLN A 441 -5.12 -6.19 9.11
CA GLN A 441 -5.95 -6.13 7.91
C GLN A 441 -6.23 -7.51 7.32
N THR A 442 -5.22 -8.38 7.28
CA THR A 442 -5.39 -9.78 6.83
C THR A 442 -6.37 -10.54 7.74
N GLY A 443 -6.32 -10.27 9.05
CA GLY A 443 -7.27 -10.80 10.03
C GLY A 443 -8.70 -10.31 9.78
N ILE A 444 -8.90 -9.01 9.55
CA ILE A 444 -10.21 -8.41 9.26
C ILE A 444 -10.80 -8.96 7.95
N VAL A 445 -10.05 -8.90 6.86
CA VAL A 445 -10.53 -9.37 5.55
C VAL A 445 -10.80 -10.87 5.60
N GLY A 446 -9.89 -11.65 6.20
CA GLY A 446 -10.08 -13.09 6.41
C GLY A 446 -11.31 -13.39 7.28
N GLY A 447 -11.56 -12.59 8.32
CA GLY A 447 -12.76 -12.65 9.15
C GLY A 447 -14.04 -12.40 8.35
N MET A 448 -14.05 -11.40 7.47
CA MET A 448 -15.22 -11.09 6.63
C MET A 448 -15.59 -12.21 5.67
N GLY A 449 -14.61 -12.99 5.20
CA GLY A 449 -14.87 -14.24 4.49
C GLY A 449 -15.59 -15.30 5.36
N ASN A 450 -15.22 -15.44 6.63
CA ASN A 450 -15.93 -16.32 7.58
C ASN A 450 -17.34 -15.81 7.89
N LEU A 451 -17.52 -14.50 8.02
CA LEU A 451 -18.83 -13.89 8.17
C LEU A 451 -19.72 -14.22 6.96
N GLY A 452 -19.19 -14.10 5.74
CA GLY A 452 -19.87 -14.55 4.54
C GLY A 452 -20.25 -16.03 4.59
N GLY A 453 -19.34 -16.90 5.05
CA GLY A 453 -19.63 -18.32 5.27
C GLY A 453 -20.79 -18.56 6.22
N VAL A 454 -20.89 -17.78 7.30
CA VAL A 454 -22.04 -17.82 8.23
C VAL A 454 -23.33 -17.37 7.52
N LEU A 455 -23.28 -16.25 6.79
CA LEU A 455 -24.45 -15.71 6.08
C LEU A 455 -24.98 -16.69 5.03
N PHE A 456 -24.11 -17.23 4.17
CA PHE A 456 -24.53 -18.21 3.15
C PHE A 456 -24.94 -19.55 3.78
N ALA A 457 -24.28 -20.01 4.86
CA ALA A 457 -24.74 -21.19 5.58
C ALA A 457 -26.15 -21.00 6.21
N LEU A 458 -26.49 -19.78 6.65
CA LEU A 458 -27.84 -19.44 7.09
C LEU A 458 -28.85 -19.46 5.93
N ILE A 459 -28.47 -18.99 4.74
CA ILE A 459 -29.30 -19.08 3.54
C ILE A 459 -29.61 -20.56 3.21
N PHE A 460 -28.58 -21.40 3.12
CA PHE A 460 -28.73 -22.86 2.91
C PHE A 460 -29.57 -23.53 4.01
N ARG A 461 -29.47 -23.05 5.26
CA ARG A 461 -30.28 -23.56 6.38
C ARG A 461 -31.76 -23.16 6.26
N MET A 462 -32.03 -21.91 5.89
CA MET A 462 -33.37 -21.32 5.96
C MET A 462 -34.23 -21.57 4.72
N GLN A 463 -33.64 -22.00 3.59
CA GLN A 463 -34.34 -22.19 2.32
C GLN A 463 -34.20 -23.62 1.75
N PRO A 464 -34.71 -24.65 2.44
CA PRO A 464 -34.53 -26.04 2.02
C PRO A 464 -35.35 -26.45 0.77
N THR A 465 -36.38 -25.67 0.38
CA THR A 465 -37.24 -25.98 -0.77
C THR A 465 -37.76 -24.72 -1.47
N PRO A 466 -37.72 -24.64 -2.81
CA PRO A 466 -37.08 -25.57 -3.75
C PRO A 466 -35.54 -25.47 -3.70
N PRO A 467 -34.79 -26.55 -4.04
CA PRO A 467 -33.34 -26.64 -3.86
C PRO A 467 -32.51 -25.69 -4.74
N GLY A 468 -33.09 -25.08 -5.78
CA GLY A 468 -32.42 -24.01 -6.52
C GLY A 468 -32.47 -22.66 -5.81
N LYS A 469 -33.37 -22.49 -4.82
CA LYS A 469 -33.62 -21.22 -4.13
C LYS A 469 -32.44 -20.70 -3.33
N GLU A 470 -31.74 -21.60 -2.65
CA GLU A 470 -30.49 -21.31 -1.96
C GLU A 470 -29.40 -20.74 -2.89
N PHE A 471 -29.32 -21.21 -4.14
CA PHE A 471 -28.31 -20.78 -5.11
C PHE A 471 -28.60 -19.42 -5.75
N TRP A 472 -29.84 -19.18 -6.17
CA TRP A 472 -30.14 -17.88 -6.78
C TRP A 472 -30.24 -16.76 -5.74
N ILE A 473 -30.70 -17.03 -4.51
CA ILE A 473 -30.60 -16.04 -3.40
C ILE A 473 -29.14 -15.72 -3.13
N SER A 474 -28.28 -16.74 -3.00
CA SER A 474 -26.85 -16.51 -2.80
C SER A 474 -26.21 -15.73 -3.95
N GLY A 475 -26.65 -15.98 -5.18
CA GLY A 475 -26.21 -15.26 -6.37
C GLY A 475 -26.61 -13.78 -6.37
N ILE A 476 -27.83 -13.44 -5.92
CA ILE A 476 -28.28 -12.05 -5.76
C ILE A 476 -27.39 -11.31 -4.74
N PHE A 477 -27.11 -11.94 -3.59
CA PHE A 477 -26.22 -11.37 -2.58
C PHE A 477 -24.76 -11.27 -3.04
N ALA A 478 -24.34 -12.08 -4.01
CA ALA A 478 -22.99 -12.06 -4.56
C ALA A 478 -22.78 -10.98 -5.63
N ILE A 479 -23.85 -10.52 -6.29
CA ILE A 479 -23.78 -9.37 -7.22
C ILE A 479 -23.70 -8.10 -6.37
N PRO A 480 -22.60 -7.32 -6.44
CA PRO A 480 -22.57 -6.02 -5.77
C PRO A 480 -23.72 -5.17 -6.32
N SER A 481 -24.66 -4.76 -5.47
CA SER A 481 -25.69 -3.80 -5.87
C SER A 481 -24.97 -2.51 -6.27
N ASP A 482 -25.15 -2.11 -7.53
CA ASP A 482 -24.52 -0.95 -8.16
C ASP A 482 -25.10 0.36 -7.63
N ASN A 483 -24.97 0.60 -6.32
CA ASN A 483 -25.26 1.89 -5.68
C ASN A 483 -23.98 2.68 -5.40
N SER A 484 -22.83 2.27 -5.95
CA SER A 484 -21.54 2.96 -5.73
C SER A 484 -20.91 3.53 -6.99
N SER A 485 -21.51 3.32 -8.17
CA SER A 485 -21.08 3.98 -9.41
C SER A 485 -21.62 5.40 -9.56
N SER A 486 -22.64 5.81 -8.80
CA SER A 486 -23.16 7.18 -8.81
C SER A 486 -22.45 8.13 -7.83
N ASP A 487 -21.65 7.60 -6.89
CA ASP A 487 -20.99 8.41 -5.85
C ASP A 487 -19.46 8.50 -6.03
N GLU A 488 -18.86 7.80 -7.01
CA GLU A 488 -17.41 7.85 -7.26
C GLU A 488 -16.93 9.15 -7.95
N ASP A 489 -17.83 10.03 -8.42
CA ASP A 489 -17.47 11.38 -8.87
C ASP A 489 -17.24 12.38 -7.70
N ILE A 490 -17.50 11.99 -6.45
CA ILE A 490 -17.38 12.87 -5.27
C ILE A 490 -16.02 12.75 -4.56
N LEU A 491 -15.19 11.74 -4.88
CA LEU A 491 -13.96 11.43 -4.12
C LEU A 491 -12.63 11.75 -4.84
N SER A 492 -12.67 12.50 -5.96
CA SER A 492 -11.46 13.01 -6.64
C SER A 492 -11.15 14.49 -6.39
N SER A 493 -11.98 15.17 -5.59
CA SER A 493 -11.77 16.55 -5.14
C SER A 493 -11.53 16.57 -3.63
N PRO A 494 -10.55 17.37 -3.12
CA PRO A 494 -10.59 17.73 -1.70
C PRO A 494 -11.92 18.46 -1.42
N PRO A 495 -12.49 18.36 -0.21
CA PRO A 495 -13.79 18.95 0.08
C PRO A 495 -13.73 20.45 -0.17
N SER A 496 -14.51 20.91 -1.13
CA SER A 496 -14.82 22.34 -1.28
C SER A 496 -15.63 22.74 -0.04
N PRO A 497 -15.21 23.76 0.74
CA PRO A 497 -16.19 24.56 1.45
C PRO A 497 -17.03 25.31 0.39
N TYR A 498 -18.23 25.74 0.73
CA TYR A 498 -19.20 26.45 -0.14
C TYR A 498 -20.16 25.56 -0.92
N SER A 499 -21.24 25.16 -0.21
CA SER A 499 -22.55 24.98 -0.81
C SER A 499 -23.08 26.32 -1.30
N SER A 500 -23.27 26.47 -2.61
CA SER A 500 -23.98 27.60 -3.20
C SER A 500 -25.49 27.44 -2.99
N ASN A 501 -26.07 28.23 -2.09
CA ASN A 501 -27.49 28.55 -2.07
C ASN A 501 -27.68 29.93 -1.41
N SER A 502 -27.63 30.98 -2.22
CA SER A 502 -28.48 32.15 -2.02
C SER A 502 -28.51 32.96 -3.31
N SER A 503 -29.73 33.17 -3.78
CA SER A 503 -30.19 34.01 -4.87
C SER A 503 -29.54 35.39 -4.94
N LEU A 504 -29.31 35.84 -6.18
CA LEU A 504 -29.19 37.24 -6.57
C LEU A 504 -30.34 38.06 -6.01
N ASP A 505 -30.02 39.22 -5.42
CA ASP A 505 -30.65 40.53 -5.64
C ASP A 505 -30.30 41.47 -4.47
N GLY A 506 -29.71 42.63 -4.76
CA GLY A 506 -29.49 43.67 -3.75
C GLY A 506 -28.29 44.57 -3.97
N GLU A 507 -28.49 45.57 -4.83
CA GLU A 507 -28.00 46.96 -4.72
C GLU A 507 -26.50 47.24 -4.49
N LEU A 508 -25.92 47.81 -5.55
CA LEU A 508 -24.77 48.71 -5.52
C LEU A 508 -25.04 49.87 -4.55
N GLN A 509 -24.37 49.89 -3.41
CA GLN A 509 -24.16 51.11 -2.62
C GLN A 509 -22.67 51.32 -2.33
N GLN A 510 -22.24 52.54 -2.67
CA GLN A 510 -20.95 53.12 -2.36
C GLN A 510 -20.59 52.93 -0.89
N SER A 511 -19.38 52.47 -0.62
CA SER A 511 -18.70 52.69 0.66
C SER A 511 -17.29 53.21 0.38
N GLU A 512 -17.15 54.53 0.48
CA GLU A 512 -15.91 55.17 0.88
C GLU A 512 -15.56 54.72 2.31
N ASP A 513 -14.26 54.68 2.60
CA ASP A 513 -13.65 54.49 3.93
C ASP A 513 -13.87 53.16 4.64
N ARG A 514 -13.04 52.15 4.35
CA ARG A 514 -12.58 51.13 5.33
C ARG A 514 -11.15 50.65 5.04
N GLU A 515 -10.16 51.24 5.71
CA GLU A 515 -9.00 50.48 6.19
C GLU A 515 -9.49 49.49 7.24
N GLU A 516 -10.21 48.44 6.83
CA GLU A 516 -10.63 47.37 7.73
C GLU A 516 -9.46 46.39 7.92
N ASP A 517 -9.16 46.19 9.20
CA ASP A 517 -8.24 45.23 9.79
C ASP A 517 -8.23 43.91 9.00
N ARG A 518 -7.16 43.68 8.22
CA ARG A 518 -6.98 42.43 7.46
C ARG A 518 -6.53 41.31 8.39
N THR A 519 -7.28 41.06 9.45
CA THR A 519 -7.11 39.89 10.30
C THR A 519 -7.61 38.67 9.54
N LEU A 520 -6.82 37.59 9.55
CA LEU A 520 -7.29 36.30 9.07
C LEU A 520 -8.58 35.92 9.83
N PRO A 521 -9.53 35.19 9.20
CA PRO A 521 -10.71 34.70 9.90
C PRO A 521 -10.30 33.98 11.19
N GLU A 522 -11.09 34.09 12.27
CA GLU A 522 -10.75 33.47 13.58
C GLU A 522 -10.51 31.95 13.50
N SER A 523 -11.02 31.29 12.45
CA SER A 523 -10.80 29.87 12.18
C SER A 523 -9.41 29.54 11.62
N PHE A 524 -8.62 30.52 11.19
CA PHE A 524 -7.27 30.35 10.69
C PHE A 524 -6.23 30.52 11.80
N PRO A 525 -5.11 29.78 11.76
CA PRO A 525 -4.04 29.94 12.72
C PRO A 525 -3.45 31.35 12.63
N PRO A 526 -3.04 31.95 13.77
CA PRO A 526 -2.45 33.27 13.78
C PRO A 526 -1.15 33.28 12.98
N VAL A 527 -0.87 34.41 12.31
CA VAL A 527 0.40 34.60 11.60
C VAL A 527 1.55 34.54 12.61
N PRO A 528 2.57 33.69 12.38
CA PRO A 528 3.66 33.52 13.33
C PRO A 528 4.48 34.81 13.46
N ALA A 529 4.98 35.08 14.66
CA ALA A 529 5.90 36.17 14.89
C ALA A 529 7.28 35.84 14.29
N ASP A 530 7.73 36.68 13.35
CA ASP A 530 9.05 36.55 12.77
C ASP A 530 10.14 37.25 13.57
N LYS A 531 11.27 36.56 13.73
CA LYS A 531 12.48 37.06 14.38
C LYS A 531 13.64 37.00 13.39
N THR A 532 13.73 38.00 12.52
CA THR A 532 14.89 38.13 11.63
C THR A 532 16.09 38.64 12.44
N PRO A 533 17.25 37.97 12.41
CA PRO A 533 18.42 38.44 13.15
C PRO A 533 18.92 39.80 12.66
N ASN A 534 19.47 40.59 13.58
CA ASN A 534 19.97 41.94 13.28
C ASN A 534 21.34 41.96 12.57
N LYS A 535 22.05 40.82 12.55
CA LYS A 535 23.38 40.69 11.95
C LYS A 535 23.48 39.38 11.16
N PRO A 536 24.26 39.34 10.05
CA PRO A 536 24.62 38.09 9.39
C PRO A 536 25.35 37.13 10.32
N ALA A 537 25.20 35.83 10.09
CA ALA A 537 25.92 34.80 10.86
C ALA A 537 27.42 34.79 10.50
N ASP A 538 28.28 34.52 11.49
CA ASP A 538 29.73 34.50 11.29
C ASP A 538 30.18 33.52 10.19
N SER A 539 29.43 32.42 10.04
CA SER A 539 29.65 31.41 8.98
C SER A 539 29.48 31.96 7.55
N ASP A 540 28.74 33.06 7.38
CA ASP A 540 28.44 33.64 6.07
C ASP A 540 29.36 34.79 5.67
N LEU A 541 30.15 35.33 6.61
CA LEU A 541 31.04 36.49 6.37
C LEU A 541 32.06 36.24 5.25
N GLN A 542 32.48 34.98 5.06
CA GLN A 542 33.43 34.55 4.04
C GLN A 542 32.75 34.05 2.75
N THR A 543 31.46 34.34 2.57
CA THR A 543 30.66 33.92 1.41
C THR A 543 30.10 35.14 0.66
N PRO A 544 29.67 34.99 -0.61
CA PRO A 544 28.94 36.03 -1.32
C PRO A 544 27.68 36.53 -0.59
N ASP A 545 27.12 35.70 0.29
CA ASP A 545 25.89 35.97 1.03
C ASP A 545 26.12 36.68 2.38
N LYS A 546 27.31 37.25 2.63
CA LYS A 546 27.66 37.95 3.89
C LYS A 546 26.74 39.12 4.29
N TRP A 547 25.81 39.50 3.42
CA TRP A 547 24.84 40.57 3.61
C TRP A 547 23.45 40.03 3.99
N VAL A 548 23.22 38.72 3.93
CA VAL A 548 21.93 38.09 4.21
C VAL A 548 21.85 37.75 5.69
N HIS A 549 20.76 38.15 6.34
CA HIS A 549 20.52 37.88 7.76
C HIS A 549 19.76 36.56 7.90
N ARG A 550 20.32 35.61 8.65
CA ARG A 550 19.80 34.24 8.76
C ARG A 550 19.76 33.80 10.20
N ASN A 551 18.74 33.03 10.57
CA ASN A 551 18.65 32.44 11.90
C ASN A 551 19.84 31.48 12.14
N PRO A 552 20.67 31.70 13.17
CA PRO A 552 21.82 30.86 13.47
C PRO A 552 21.44 29.43 13.89
N ASP A 553 20.19 29.21 14.33
CA ASP A 553 19.71 27.89 14.74
C ASP A 553 19.40 26.95 13.55
N LEU A 554 19.38 27.47 12.32
CA LEU A 554 19.15 26.64 11.13
C LEU A 554 20.28 25.60 10.96
N ILE A 555 19.88 24.36 10.71
CA ILE A 555 20.81 23.26 10.45
C ILE A 555 21.31 23.39 9.02
N ARG A 556 22.53 23.88 8.86
CA ARG A 556 23.18 24.01 7.54
C ARG A 556 23.56 22.62 7.01
N LEU A 557 23.11 22.32 5.79
CA LEU A 557 23.31 21.03 5.12
C LEU A 557 24.52 21.05 4.16
N THR A 558 25.00 22.24 3.81
CA THR A 558 26.19 22.47 2.98
C THR A 558 27.35 22.98 3.81
N GLY A 559 28.59 22.78 3.34
CA GLY A 559 29.78 23.23 4.07
C GLY A 559 29.83 24.75 4.25
N LYS A 560 30.06 25.50 3.16
CA LYS A 560 30.10 26.98 3.19
C LYS A 560 29.07 27.62 2.26
N HIS A 561 29.06 27.23 0.99
CA HIS A 561 28.21 27.81 -0.05
C HIS A 561 27.97 26.77 -1.17
N PRO A 562 26.79 26.74 -1.83
CA PRO A 562 25.61 27.61 -1.64
C PRO A 562 24.84 27.29 -0.35
N PHE A 563 24.14 28.29 0.20
CA PHE A 563 23.40 28.13 1.46
C PHE A 563 22.19 27.21 1.28
N ASN A 564 22.22 26.07 1.98
CA ASN A 564 21.10 25.13 2.06
C ASN A 564 20.94 24.72 3.52
N ALA A 565 19.75 24.91 4.06
CA ALA A 565 19.49 24.67 5.48
C ALA A 565 18.04 24.27 5.75
N GLU A 566 17.83 23.54 6.83
CA GLU A 566 16.52 23.18 7.36
C GLU A 566 16.38 23.63 8.82
N ALA A 567 15.14 23.76 9.30
CA ALA A 567 14.89 24.08 10.70
C ALA A 567 15.23 22.89 11.63
N PRO A 568 15.62 23.14 12.88
CA PRO A 568 15.57 22.13 13.92
C PRO A 568 14.15 21.56 14.02
N LEU A 569 14.01 20.23 13.99
CA LEU A 569 12.70 19.57 13.91
C LEU A 569 11.77 19.95 15.08
N SER A 570 12.32 20.11 16.28
CA SER A 570 11.55 20.55 17.45
C SER A 570 10.98 21.96 17.27
N GLN A 571 11.83 22.92 16.86
CA GLN A 571 11.39 24.30 16.61
C GLN A 571 10.36 24.38 15.48
N LEU A 572 10.52 23.57 14.42
CA LEU A 572 9.53 23.48 13.34
C LEU A 572 8.19 22.91 13.81
N PHE A 573 8.23 21.90 14.69
CA PHE A 573 7.02 21.32 15.27
C PHE A 573 6.30 22.31 16.20
N ASP A 574 7.06 22.99 17.06
CA ASP A 574 6.53 23.97 18.03
C ASP A 574 5.93 25.21 17.33
N ALA A 575 6.41 25.54 16.13
CA ALA A 575 5.86 26.61 15.31
C ALA A 575 4.41 26.37 14.84
N GLY A 576 3.93 25.11 14.86
CA GLY A 576 2.56 24.77 14.49
C GLY A 576 2.31 24.77 12.98
N PHE A 577 1.12 25.22 12.56
CA PHE A 577 0.68 25.10 11.16
C PHE A 577 1.42 26.05 10.20
N LEU A 578 1.70 27.28 10.62
CA LEU A 578 2.42 28.27 9.81
C LEU A 578 3.86 28.37 10.31
N THR A 579 4.81 28.10 9.43
CA THR A 579 6.24 28.22 9.68
C THR A 579 6.66 29.69 9.61
N PRO A 580 7.31 30.24 10.66
CA PRO A 580 7.95 31.55 10.60
C PRO A 580 8.98 31.62 9.45
N SER A 581 9.09 32.78 8.81
CA SER A 581 10.00 33.03 7.68
C SER A 581 11.45 32.68 8.00
N HIS A 582 11.91 33.03 9.20
CA HIS A 582 13.26 32.75 9.68
C HIS A 582 13.55 31.26 9.99
N LEU A 583 12.51 30.41 10.04
CA LEU A 583 12.61 28.95 10.15
C LEU A 583 12.24 28.23 8.85
N HIS A 584 11.78 28.95 7.83
CA HIS A 584 11.41 28.36 6.57
C HIS A 584 12.66 27.77 5.89
N PHE A 585 12.59 26.50 5.45
CA PHE A 585 13.76 25.83 4.86
C PHE A 585 14.29 26.60 3.64
N VAL A 586 15.60 26.59 3.44
CA VAL A 586 16.27 27.29 2.34
C VAL A 586 17.01 26.29 1.46
N ARG A 587 16.67 26.29 0.17
CA ARG A 587 17.38 25.57 -0.88
C ARG A 587 17.82 26.53 -1.98
N ASN A 588 19.13 26.71 -2.17
CA ASN A 588 19.73 27.58 -3.19
C ASN A 588 20.82 26.83 -3.98
N HIS A 589 20.98 27.19 -5.25
CA HIS A 589 22.01 26.64 -6.14
C HIS A 589 23.25 27.51 -6.27
N GLY A 590 23.15 28.78 -5.87
CA GLY A 590 24.22 29.77 -5.95
C GLY A 590 24.03 30.87 -4.91
N ALA A 591 24.72 31.97 -5.13
CA ALA A 591 24.63 33.15 -4.28
C ALA A 591 23.25 33.81 -4.40
N VAL A 592 22.77 34.37 -3.30
CA VAL A 592 21.53 35.15 -3.31
C VAL A 592 21.77 36.42 -4.13
N PRO A 593 20.96 36.70 -5.17
CA PRO A 593 21.06 37.93 -5.93
C PRO A 593 20.89 39.14 -5.02
N ARG A 594 21.92 39.99 -4.97
CA ARG A 594 21.86 41.25 -4.24
C ARG A 594 21.24 42.31 -5.12
N MET A 595 20.10 42.86 -4.69
CA MET A 595 19.42 43.93 -5.39
C MET A 595 19.68 45.24 -4.68
N ASP A 596 20.14 46.25 -5.42
CA ASP A 596 20.16 47.62 -4.93
C ASP A 596 18.78 48.26 -5.08
N ALA A 597 18.58 49.43 -4.46
CA ALA A 597 17.30 50.13 -4.48
C ALA A 597 16.85 50.51 -5.91
N THR A 598 17.81 50.73 -6.82
CA THR A 598 17.55 51.05 -8.23
C THR A 598 17.00 49.84 -8.97
N THR A 599 17.68 48.69 -8.86
CA THR A 599 17.28 47.41 -9.48
C THR A 599 15.94 46.94 -8.97
N LEU A 600 15.66 47.13 -7.68
CA LEU A 600 14.36 46.79 -7.08
C LEU A 600 13.22 47.62 -7.67
N ARG A 601 13.43 48.93 -7.87
CA ARG A 601 12.42 49.83 -8.46
C ARG A 601 12.18 49.55 -9.94
N SER A 602 13.22 49.13 -10.66
CA SER A 602 13.13 48.76 -12.07
C SER A 602 12.83 47.27 -12.29
N TRP A 603 12.52 46.50 -11.24
CA TRP A 603 12.27 45.07 -11.39
C TRP A 603 10.98 44.83 -12.15
N THR A 604 11.09 44.12 -13.27
CA THR A 604 9.95 43.72 -14.10
C THR A 604 10.06 42.24 -14.42
N ILE A 605 8.89 41.61 -14.53
CA ILE A 605 8.74 40.24 -15.01
C ILE A 605 8.34 40.31 -16.47
N GLN A 606 9.19 39.81 -17.36
CA GLN A 606 8.92 39.78 -18.79
C GLN A 606 8.06 38.56 -19.13
N VAL A 607 6.95 38.76 -19.85
CA VAL A 607 6.07 37.68 -20.34
C VAL A 607 6.07 37.72 -21.87
N HIS A 608 6.60 36.68 -22.50
CA HIS A 608 6.84 36.62 -23.95
C HIS A 608 6.70 35.19 -24.54
N GLY A 609 7.09 35.01 -25.80
CA GLY A 609 6.99 33.73 -26.52
C GLY A 609 5.73 33.62 -27.38
N LEU A 610 5.09 32.43 -27.37
CA LEU A 610 3.90 32.10 -28.16
C LEU A 610 2.61 32.67 -27.55
N ILE A 611 2.52 34.00 -27.50
CA ILE A 611 1.39 34.77 -26.98
C ILE A 611 1.00 35.90 -27.93
N ALA A 612 -0.23 36.41 -27.81
CA ALA A 612 -0.70 37.53 -28.63
C ALA A 612 -0.18 38.88 -28.12
N ASN A 613 -0.11 39.06 -26.80
CA ASN A 613 0.21 40.34 -26.18
C ASN A 613 1.43 40.23 -25.24
N PRO A 614 2.68 40.20 -25.76
CA PRO A 614 3.87 40.27 -24.93
C PRO A 614 3.91 41.54 -24.08
N ARG A 615 4.20 41.38 -22.78
CA ARG A 615 4.18 42.49 -21.82
C ARG A 615 5.16 42.24 -20.69
N SER A 616 5.74 43.32 -20.18
CA SER A 616 6.50 43.31 -18.92
C SER A 616 5.65 43.89 -17.79
N PHE A 617 5.67 43.26 -16.62
CA PHE A 617 4.92 43.69 -15.46
C PHE A 617 5.87 44.08 -14.32
N SER A 618 5.74 45.30 -13.79
CA SER A 618 6.29 45.65 -12.47
C SER A 618 5.42 45.06 -11.36
N LEU A 619 5.92 45.05 -10.11
CA LEU A 619 5.11 44.62 -8.95
C LEU A 619 3.87 45.50 -8.73
N GLN A 620 3.96 46.78 -9.10
CA GLN A 620 2.82 47.69 -9.05
C GLN A 620 1.80 47.35 -10.14
N ASP A 621 2.26 47.01 -11.35
CA ASP A 621 1.37 46.58 -12.44
C ASP A 621 0.61 45.31 -12.05
N LEU A 622 1.29 44.32 -11.46
CA LEU A 622 0.65 43.07 -11.03
C LEU A 622 -0.48 43.33 -10.03
N ARG A 623 -0.24 44.20 -9.03
CA ARG A 623 -1.24 44.58 -8.02
C ARG A 623 -2.41 45.38 -8.59
N ALA A 624 -2.15 46.19 -9.62
CA ALA A 624 -3.16 47.05 -10.21
C ALA A 624 -4.05 46.32 -11.22
N HIS A 625 -3.49 45.35 -11.96
CA HIS A 625 -4.20 44.67 -13.05
C HIS A 625 -4.87 43.35 -12.65
N PHE A 626 -4.46 42.73 -11.53
CA PHE A 626 -4.93 41.41 -11.13
C PHE A 626 -5.40 41.39 -9.67
N GLU A 627 -6.32 40.47 -9.37
CA GLU A 627 -6.83 40.26 -8.02
C GLU A 627 -5.72 39.72 -7.11
N VAL A 628 -5.47 40.42 -6.01
CA VAL A 628 -4.49 39.99 -5.00
C VAL A 628 -5.15 39.00 -4.04
N VAL A 629 -4.59 37.81 -3.97
CA VAL A 629 -5.06 36.73 -3.08
C VAL A 629 -4.01 36.38 -2.04
N THR A 630 -4.39 35.61 -1.04
CA THR A 630 -3.45 35.04 -0.07
C THR A 630 -3.81 33.60 0.22
N LEU A 631 -2.87 32.68 -0.05
CA LEU A 631 -3.11 31.24 0.06
C LEU A 631 -2.10 30.55 0.99
N PRO A 632 -2.54 29.63 1.88
CA PRO A 632 -1.63 28.77 2.61
C PRO A 632 -1.05 27.70 1.69
N VAL A 633 0.28 27.67 1.55
CA VAL A 633 0.98 26.68 0.72
C VAL A 633 2.10 26.02 1.50
N THR A 634 2.09 24.69 1.51
CA THR A 634 3.18 23.86 2.01
C THR A 634 4.18 23.58 0.90
N LEU A 635 5.41 24.04 1.06
CA LEU A 635 6.53 23.70 0.19
C LEU A 635 7.31 22.54 0.81
N VAL A 636 7.74 21.60 -0.04
CA VAL A 636 8.55 20.44 0.37
C VAL A 636 9.76 20.34 -0.55
N CYS A 637 10.95 20.21 0.01
CA CYS A 637 12.15 19.94 -0.76
C CYS A 637 12.09 18.51 -1.32
N ALA A 638 12.51 18.32 -2.58
CA ALA A 638 12.59 16.99 -3.18
C ALA A 638 13.47 16.04 -2.37
N GLY A 639 14.52 16.59 -1.73
CA GLY A 639 15.43 15.84 -0.87
C GLY A 639 14.94 15.58 0.56
N ASN A 640 13.73 15.99 0.95
CA ASN A 640 13.30 15.83 2.35
C ASN A 640 13.44 14.36 2.82
N ARG A 641 14.05 14.17 4.00
CA ARG A 641 14.47 12.89 4.59
C ARG A 641 15.54 12.11 3.84
N ARG A 642 16.29 12.72 2.92
CA ARG A 642 17.41 12.06 2.24
C ARG A 642 18.52 11.62 3.19
N LYS A 643 18.72 12.29 4.32
CA LYS A 643 19.65 11.81 5.36
C LYS A 643 19.29 10.40 5.81
N GLU A 644 18.00 10.10 5.99
CA GLU A 644 17.52 8.75 6.32
C GLU A 644 17.77 7.77 5.16
N GLN A 645 17.70 8.24 3.91
CA GLN A 645 17.96 7.44 2.71
C GLN A 645 19.45 7.16 2.51
N ASN A 646 20.30 8.15 2.76
CA ASN A 646 21.75 8.05 2.59
C ASN A 646 22.39 7.14 3.63
N ILE A 647 21.72 6.90 4.76
CA ILE A 647 22.06 5.80 5.69
C ILE A 647 21.93 4.44 4.99
N LEU A 648 20.92 4.25 4.12
CA LEU A 648 20.65 2.99 3.41
C LEU A 648 21.48 2.85 2.14
N ARG A 649 21.57 3.92 1.35
CA ARG A 649 22.32 3.97 0.10
C ARG A 649 22.65 5.42 -0.24
N LYS A 650 23.94 5.72 -0.35
CA LYS A 650 24.41 7.06 -0.71
C LYS A 650 23.87 7.47 -2.09
N SER A 651 23.05 8.51 -2.10
CA SER A 651 22.50 9.13 -3.29
C SER A 651 23.26 10.41 -3.63
N LEU A 652 22.91 11.05 -4.75
CA LEU A 652 23.55 12.28 -5.19
C LEU A 652 22.78 13.48 -4.62
N GLY A 653 23.32 14.12 -3.59
CA GLY A 653 22.77 15.37 -3.06
C GLY A 653 23.01 15.58 -1.57
N PHE A 654 22.40 16.62 -1.02
CA PHE A 654 22.58 17.00 0.39
C PHE A 654 21.79 16.12 1.35
N ASP A 655 22.32 15.90 2.55
CA ASP A 655 21.72 15.11 3.64
C ASP A 655 20.58 15.86 4.35
N TRP A 656 19.54 16.21 3.62
CA TRP A 656 18.30 16.77 4.17
C TRP A 656 17.69 15.82 5.22
N GLY A 657 17.52 16.30 6.45
CA GLY A 657 16.75 15.63 7.48
C GLY A 657 15.24 15.73 7.22
N SER A 658 14.44 15.60 8.27
CA SER A 658 12.98 15.57 8.16
C SER A 658 12.30 16.94 8.13
N ALA A 659 13.09 18.03 8.10
CA ALA A 659 12.61 19.40 8.21
C ALA A 659 12.76 20.20 6.90
N GLY A 660 12.96 19.51 5.77
CA GLY A 660 12.88 20.08 4.42
C GLY A 660 11.44 20.36 3.97
N VAL A 661 10.62 20.92 4.87
CA VAL A 661 9.20 21.24 4.67
C VAL A 661 8.85 22.50 5.45
N SER A 662 8.05 23.39 4.85
CA SER A 662 7.55 24.59 5.52
C SER A 662 6.22 25.01 4.91
N THR A 663 5.33 25.55 5.74
CA THR A 663 3.99 26.02 5.34
C THR A 663 3.89 27.49 5.64
N ALA A 664 3.53 28.31 4.65
CA ALA A 664 3.39 29.74 4.82
C ALA A 664 2.19 30.29 4.06
N LEU A 665 1.74 31.47 4.46
CA LEU A 665 0.75 32.24 3.69
C LEU A 665 1.48 33.03 2.62
N TRP A 666 1.14 32.83 1.36
CA TRP A 666 1.73 33.55 0.23
C TRP A 666 0.74 34.57 -0.29
N THR A 667 1.16 35.82 -0.46
CA THR A 667 0.33 36.92 -0.99
C THR A 667 0.79 37.28 -2.39
N ASP A 668 -0.15 37.23 -3.34
CA ASP A 668 0.17 37.02 -4.74
C ASP A 668 -1.01 37.27 -5.70
N VAL A 669 -0.76 37.07 -7.00
CA VAL A 669 -1.75 37.01 -8.09
C VAL A 669 -1.69 35.64 -8.77
N TYR A 670 -2.83 35.18 -9.30
CA TYR A 670 -2.87 33.92 -10.06
C TYR A 670 -2.11 34.04 -11.39
N LEU A 671 -1.22 33.07 -11.65
CA LEU A 671 -0.57 32.94 -12.95
C LEU A 671 -1.59 32.75 -14.09
N ALA A 672 -2.72 32.08 -13.80
CA ALA A 672 -3.79 31.88 -14.76
C ALA A 672 -4.35 33.21 -15.30
N ASP A 673 -4.40 34.26 -14.47
CA ASP A 673 -4.93 35.56 -14.86
C ASP A 673 -3.96 36.33 -15.75
N ILE A 674 -2.67 36.24 -15.43
CA ILE A 674 -1.60 36.77 -16.29
C ILE A 674 -1.64 36.08 -17.66
N LEU A 675 -1.79 34.75 -17.69
CA LEU A 675 -1.90 33.99 -18.93
C LEU A 675 -3.17 34.33 -19.71
N ALA A 676 -4.32 34.50 -19.03
CA ALA A 676 -5.55 34.94 -19.68
C ALA A 676 -5.38 36.34 -20.31
N PHE A 677 -4.67 37.23 -19.64
CA PHE A 677 -4.38 38.59 -20.11
C PHE A 677 -3.48 38.60 -21.36
N VAL A 678 -2.39 37.84 -21.36
CA VAL A 678 -1.43 37.84 -22.48
C VAL A 678 -1.85 36.98 -23.69
N GLN A 679 -2.85 36.11 -23.50
CA GLN A 679 -3.47 35.25 -24.51
C GLN A 679 -2.49 34.34 -25.29
N PRO A 680 -2.13 33.17 -24.73
CA PRO A 680 -1.37 32.13 -25.41
C PRO A 680 -1.96 31.70 -26.76
N LEU A 681 -1.08 31.53 -27.75
CA LEU A 681 -1.45 31.12 -29.10
C LEU A 681 -1.94 29.66 -29.11
N ARG A 682 -3.24 29.48 -29.35
CA ARG A 682 -3.90 28.17 -29.36
C ARG A 682 -3.29 27.24 -30.42
N GLY A 683 -3.16 25.96 -30.08
CA GLY A 683 -2.64 24.90 -30.97
C GLY A 683 -1.12 24.75 -31.01
N ARG A 684 -0.34 25.79 -30.69
CA ARG A 684 1.13 25.74 -30.65
C ARG A 684 1.72 25.86 -29.25
N ALA A 685 1.19 26.76 -28.42
CA ALA A 685 1.63 26.93 -27.04
C ALA A 685 1.26 25.71 -26.18
N LYS A 686 2.24 25.08 -25.52
CA LYS A 686 2.04 23.88 -24.70
C LYS A 686 2.66 23.97 -23.30
N HIS A 687 3.68 24.81 -23.14
CA HIS A 687 4.43 24.96 -21.89
C HIS A 687 4.60 26.44 -21.51
N VAL A 688 4.80 26.67 -20.23
CA VAL A 688 5.18 27.97 -19.64
C VAL A 688 6.50 27.75 -18.94
N ILE A 689 7.57 28.38 -19.42
CA ILE A 689 8.93 28.33 -18.89
C ILE A 689 9.10 29.53 -17.95
N PHE A 690 9.76 29.30 -16.83
CA PHE A 690 10.05 30.31 -15.81
C PHE A 690 11.55 30.36 -15.59
N GLU A 691 12.12 31.57 -15.51
CA GLU A 691 13.55 31.80 -15.29
C GLU A 691 13.76 32.78 -14.11
N GLY A 692 14.71 32.43 -13.24
CA GLY A 692 15.17 33.26 -12.13
C GLY A 692 16.35 34.16 -12.52
N ALA A 693 16.63 35.16 -11.70
CA ALA A 693 17.76 36.08 -11.90
C ALA A 693 19.08 35.62 -11.25
N ASP A 694 19.17 34.36 -10.83
CA ASP A 694 20.35 33.80 -10.23
C ASP A 694 21.47 33.56 -11.25
N SER A 695 22.72 33.68 -10.80
CA SER A 695 23.90 33.49 -11.64
C SER A 695 24.58 32.18 -11.26
N LEU A 696 24.42 31.15 -12.09
CA LEU A 696 24.99 29.82 -11.90
C LEU A 696 25.94 29.44 -13.05
N PRO A 697 26.85 28.46 -12.85
CA PRO A 697 27.83 28.08 -13.86
C PRO A 697 27.26 27.62 -15.21
N ASN A 698 26.06 27.03 -15.22
CA ASN A 698 25.42 26.47 -16.43
C ASN A 698 24.18 27.27 -16.88
N GLY A 699 24.13 28.56 -16.56
CA GLY A 699 22.98 29.44 -16.82
C GLY A 699 22.03 29.58 -15.63
N PRO A 700 21.07 30.51 -15.70
CA PRO A 700 20.14 30.79 -14.59
C PRO A 700 19.28 29.57 -14.23
N TYR A 701 18.70 29.58 -13.02
CA TYR A 701 17.73 28.55 -12.65
C TYR A 701 16.44 28.75 -13.43
N GLY A 702 16.03 27.72 -14.15
CA GLY A 702 14.77 27.74 -14.88
C GLY A 702 14.13 26.38 -15.02
N THR A 703 12.80 26.37 -15.12
CA THR A 703 11.98 25.15 -15.27
C THR A 703 10.67 25.50 -15.96
N SER A 704 9.90 24.51 -16.41
CA SER A 704 8.62 24.74 -17.10
C SER A 704 7.44 24.03 -16.46
N GLN A 705 6.22 24.51 -16.71
CA GLN A 705 4.96 23.81 -16.48
C GLN A 705 4.17 23.61 -17.77
N ARG A 706 3.23 22.66 -17.75
CA ARG A 706 2.24 22.54 -18.83
C ARG A 706 1.32 23.75 -18.82
N LEU A 707 1.09 24.34 -19.99
CA LEU A 707 0.20 25.49 -20.14
C LEU A 707 -1.21 25.18 -19.64
N SER A 708 -1.72 23.96 -19.89
CA SER A 708 -3.04 23.54 -19.40
C SER A 708 -3.16 23.52 -17.87
N TRP A 709 -2.05 23.39 -17.14
CA TRP A 709 -2.04 23.46 -15.69
C TRP A 709 -1.83 24.89 -15.20
N ALA A 710 -0.90 25.63 -15.83
CA ALA A 710 -0.61 27.01 -15.48
C ALA A 710 -1.81 27.94 -15.72
N ALA A 711 -2.64 27.64 -16.73
CA ALA A 711 -3.85 28.40 -17.04
C ALA A 711 -5.08 28.02 -16.18
N SER A 712 -4.97 27.03 -15.29
CA SER A 712 -6.07 26.59 -14.42
C SER A 712 -5.97 27.24 -13.04
N ARG A 713 -6.97 28.05 -12.67
CA ARG A 713 -7.07 28.64 -11.33
C ARG A 713 -7.14 27.58 -10.22
N ASP A 714 -7.78 26.43 -10.48
CA ASP A 714 -7.88 25.31 -9.50
C ASP A 714 -6.54 24.70 -9.10
N ARG A 715 -5.48 24.90 -9.91
CA ARG A 715 -4.11 24.49 -9.57
C ARG A 715 -3.39 25.50 -8.69
N GLY A 716 -3.94 26.70 -8.54
CA GLY A 716 -3.50 27.72 -7.61
C GLY A 716 -2.05 28.16 -7.81
N MET A 717 -1.53 28.24 -9.03
CA MET A 717 -0.17 28.73 -9.28
C MET A 717 -0.11 30.25 -9.14
N LEU A 718 0.91 30.76 -8.43
CA LEU A 718 0.94 32.14 -7.94
C LEU A 718 2.25 32.84 -8.25
N ILE A 719 2.18 34.14 -8.52
CA ILE A 719 3.33 35.05 -8.58
C ILE A 719 3.35 35.87 -7.29
N ALA A 720 4.24 35.51 -6.37
CA ALA A 720 4.22 35.96 -4.98
C ALA A 720 5.35 36.91 -4.62
N TRP A 721 5.01 37.96 -3.88
CA TRP A 721 5.93 38.98 -3.36
C TRP A 721 5.88 39.14 -1.85
N ALA A 722 4.98 38.41 -1.18
CA ALA A 722 4.88 38.42 0.28
C ALA A 722 4.67 37.00 0.83
N MET A 723 5.21 36.78 2.03
CA MET A 723 5.11 35.56 2.82
C MET A 723 4.76 35.94 4.26
N ASN A 724 3.75 35.29 4.84
CA ASN A 724 3.24 35.56 6.19
C ASN A 724 2.93 37.05 6.44
N GLY A 725 2.37 37.73 5.44
CA GLY A 725 2.02 39.16 5.52
C GLY A 725 3.20 40.13 5.43
N ARG A 726 4.43 39.64 5.23
CA ARG A 726 5.64 40.46 5.07
C ARG A 726 6.23 40.30 3.68
N ALA A 727 7.06 41.25 3.24
CA ALA A 727 7.86 41.08 2.03
C ALA A 727 8.75 39.83 2.13
N LEU A 728 9.01 39.17 1.00
CA LEU A 728 9.90 38.01 0.97
C LEU A 728 11.27 38.35 1.56
N GLU A 729 11.89 37.40 2.26
CA GLU A 729 13.30 37.53 2.63
C GLU A 729 14.20 37.19 1.42
N PRO A 730 15.47 37.66 1.38
CA PRO A 730 16.37 37.44 0.24
C PRO A 730 16.52 35.97 -0.17
N ASP A 731 16.70 35.07 0.80
CA ASP A 731 16.83 33.61 0.57
C ASP A 731 15.56 32.97 -0.01
N HIS A 732 14.40 33.63 0.18
CA HIS A 732 13.10 33.13 -0.23
C HIS A 732 12.60 33.73 -1.53
N GLY A 733 13.45 34.43 -2.28
CA GLY A 733 13.13 34.91 -3.63
C GLY A 733 12.72 36.38 -3.72
N PHE A 734 13.07 37.21 -2.74
CA PHE A 734 12.80 38.65 -2.80
C PHE A 734 13.32 39.30 -4.10
N PRO A 735 12.50 40.08 -4.84
CA PRO A 735 11.21 40.62 -4.41
C PRO A 735 10.00 39.83 -4.89
N VAL A 736 10.17 38.87 -5.81
CA VAL A 736 9.08 38.10 -6.39
C VAL A 736 9.52 36.71 -6.82
N ARG A 737 8.62 35.74 -6.64
CA ARG A 737 8.85 34.34 -7.00
C ARG A 737 7.59 33.67 -7.54
N LEU A 738 7.78 32.53 -8.17
CA LEU A 738 6.70 31.60 -8.49
C LEU A 738 6.44 30.68 -7.28
N ILE A 739 5.16 30.42 -7.00
CA ILE A 739 4.69 29.39 -6.05
C ILE A 739 3.77 28.42 -6.78
N ILE A 740 4.07 27.12 -6.67
CA ILE A 740 3.28 26.05 -7.29
C ILE A 740 2.79 25.08 -6.22
N PRO A 741 1.53 25.21 -5.77
CA PRO A 741 0.95 24.28 -4.81
C PRO A 741 0.94 22.83 -5.31
N GLY A 742 1.12 21.90 -4.39
CA GLY A 742 1.11 20.46 -4.69
C GLY A 742 2.32 19.96 -5.47
N GLN A 743 3.33 20.80 -5.72
CA GLN A 743 4.61 20.42 -6.33
C GLN A 743 5.78 20.65 -5.38
N ILE A 744 6.91 19.96 -5.63
CA ILE A 744 8.14 20.18 -4.87
C ILE A 744 8.64 21.63 -5.01
N GLY A 745 9.32 22.12 -3.97
CA GLY A 745 9.82 23.49 -3.91
C GLY A 745 10.75 23.87 -5.07
N GLY A 746 11.49 22.91 -5.65
CA GLY A 746 12.32 23.13 -6.83
C GLY A 746 11.55 23.61 -8.06
N ARG A 747 10.23 23.40 -8.12
CA ARG A 747 9.39 23.88 -9.23
C ARG A 747 8.95 25.34 -9.05
N SER A 748 9.13 25.89 -7.85
CA SER A 748 8.76 27.25 -7.45
C SER A 748 9.97 28.19 -7.57
N VAL A 749 10.22 28.68 -8.78
CA VAL A 749 11.38 29.52 -9.16
C VAL A 749 11.45 30.80 -8.31
N LYS A 750 12.63 31.07 -7.75
CA LYS A 750 12.93 32.28 -6.96
C LYS A 750 13.46 33.40 -7.85
N TRP A 751 13.34 34.64 -7.38
CA TRP A 751 13.84 35.83 -8.09
C TRP A 751 13.35 35.87 -9.55
N LEU A 752 12.05 35.64 -9.72
CA LEU A 752 11.43 35.41 -11.03
C LEU A 752 11.59 36.65 -11.91
N LYS A 753 12.12 36.44 -13.12
CA LYS A 753 12.45 37.51 -14.06
C LYS A 753 11.79 37.32 -15.41
N ASP A 754 11.69 36.08 -15.90
CA ASP A 754 11.16 35.80 -17.23
C ASP A 754 10.11 34.67 -17.19
N ILE A 755 9.05 34.85 -17.98
CA ILE A 755 7.99 33.87 -18.25
C ILE A 755 7.83 33.73 -19.77
N GLU A 756 8.30 32.62 -20.33
CA GLU A 756 8.20 32.32 -21.76
C GLU A 756 7.12 31.27 -22.01
N ILE A 757 6.17 31.56 -22.89
CA ILE A 757 5.21 30.58 -23.38
C ILE A 757 5.82 29.88 -24.59
N SER A 758 5.98 28.56 -24.52
CA SER A 758 6.71 27.79 -25.54
C SER A 758 5.96 26.54 -26.00
N GLU A 759 6.37 26.01 -27.14
CA GLU A 759 5.87 24.73 -27.66
C GLU A 759 6.53 23.55 -26.92
N LYS A 760 7.79 23.70 -26.51
CA LYS A 760 8.59 22.68 -25.83
C LYS A 760 8.79 23.02 -24.36
N GLU A 761 9.22 22.04 -23.58
CA GLU A 761 9.60 22.24 -22.19
C GLU A 761 10.91 23.05 -22.06
N SER A 762 11.27 23.42 -20.83
CA SER A 762 12.44 24.26 -20.56
C SER A 762 13.73 23.58 -21.00
N SER A 763 14.61 24.33 -21.68
CA SER A 763 15.96 23.89 -22.06
C SER A 763 17.02 24.13 -20.97
N HIS A 764 16.64 24.72 -19.83
CA HIS A 764 17.55 25.07 -18.75
C HIS A 764 18.28 23.84 -18.18
N TYR A 765 19.54 24.00 -17.83
CA TYR A 765 20.38 22.89 -17.34
C TYR A 765 19.74 22.19 -16.12
N LEU A 766 19.35 22.96 -15.10
CA LEU A 766 18.76 22.43 -13.88
C LEU A 766 17.31 21.96 -14.05
N HIS A 767 16.66 22.17 -15.21
CA HIS A 767 15.41 21.47 -15.52
C HIS A 767 15.63 19.98 -15.75
N TYR A 768 16.79 19.61 -16.29
CA TYR A 768 17.16 18.23 -16.60
C TYR A 768 17.97 17.59 -15.48
N PHE A 769 18.98 18.28 -14.96
CA PHE A 769 19.97 17.71 -14.04
C PHE A 769 19.63 17.85 -12.56
N ASP A 770 18.37 18.21 -12.24
CA ASP A 770 17.90 18.46 -10.87
C ASP A 770 16.48 17.90 -10.69
N ASN A 771 16.07 17.64 -9.43
CA ASN A 771 14.73 17.15 -9.06
C ASN A 771 14.28 15.91 -9.84
N ARG A 772 15.17 14.91 -9.99
CA ARG A 772 14.84 13.63 -10.62
C ARG A 772 15.01 12.44 -9.68
N VAL A 773 14.18 11.44 -9.95
CA VAL A 773 14.21 10.14 -9.31
C VAL A 773 14.57 9.11 -10.38
N LEU A 774 15.86 8.75 -10.44
CA LEU A 774 16.39 7.84 -11.45
C LEU A 774 16.18 6.38 -11.03
N PRO A 775 16.14 5.43 -12.00
CA PRO A 775 15.97 4.01 -11.72
C PRO A 775 16.90 3.49 -10.62
N THR A 776 16.35 2.67 -9.72
CA THR A 776 17.07 2.14 -8.56
C THR A 776 18.27 1.28 -8.95
N GLN A 777 18.30 0.75 -10.17
CA GLN A 777 19.40 -0.09 -10.68
C GLN A 777 20.62 0.73 -11.11
N LEU A 778 20.51 2.05 -11.28
CA LEU A 778 21.62 2.90 -11.69
C LEU A 778 22.49 3.29 -10.48
N SER A 779 23.81 3.21 -10.64
CA SER A 779 24.74 3.79 -9.67
C SER A 779 24.88 5.31 -9.89
N PRO A 780 25.30 6.09 -8.87
CA PRO A 780 25.64 7.50 -9.03
C PRO A 780 26.64 7.78 -10.17
N GLU A 781 27.64 6.91 -10.34
CA GLU A 781 28.66 7.02 -11.38
C GLU A 781 28.07 6.78 -12.77
N GLN A 782 27.22 5.76 -12.90
CA GLN A 782 26.51 5.46 -14.14
C GLN A 782 25.55 6.59 -14.52
N ALA A 783 24.81 7.14 -13.55
CA ALA A 783 23.94 8.29 -13.77
C ALA A 783 24.74 9.51 -14.29
N ARG A 784 25.96 9.73 -13.80
CA ARG A 784 26.84 10.82 -14.29
C ARG A 784 27.37 10.55 -15.70
N ALA A 785 27.73 9.31 -16.02
CA ALA A 785 28.27 8.94 -17.33
C ALA A 785 27.20 8.91 -18.42
N GLU A 786 26.01 8.41 -18.11
CA GLU A 786 24.93 8.14 -19.07
C GLU A 786 23.90 9.27 -19.09
N LYS A 787 24.21 10.35 -19.82
CA LYS A 787 23.36 11.57 -19.83
C LYS A 787 21.91 11.36 -20.29
N HIS A 788 21.62 10.33 -21.08
CA HIS A 788 20.28 10.10 -21.64
C HIS A 788 19.19 9.89 -20.57
N TRP A 789 19.54 9.32 -19.40
CA TRP A 789 18.60 9.13 -18.29
C TRP A 789 18.01 10.46 -17.77
N TRP A 790 18.78 11.54 -17.85
CA TRP A 790 18.37 12.86 -17.37
C TRP A 790 17.40 13.58 -18.29
N TYR A 791 17.25 13.12 -19.53
CA TYR A 791 16.31 13.71 -20.48
C TYR A 791 14.99 12.93 -20.55
N ASP A 792 14.87 11.78 -19.88
CA ASP A 792 13.64 10.98 -19.86
C ASP A 792 12.59 11.61 -18.90
N PRO A 793 11.45 12.09 -19.42
CA PRO A 793 10.43 12.79 -18.62
C PRO A 793 9.73 11.89 -17.58
N SER A 794 9.94 10.57 -17.63
CA SER A 794 9.39 9.60 -16.67
C SER A 794 10.00 9.73 -15.28
N TYR A 795 11.21 10.29 -15.17
CA TYR A 795 11.96 10.42 -13.91
C TYR A 795 11.84 11.80 -13.25
N ILE A 796 11.05 12.72 -13.83
CA ILE A 796 10.84 14.06 -13.27
C ILE A 796 9.94 13.97 -12.03
N ILE A 797 10.37 14.57 -10.92
CA ILE A 797 9.52 14.74 -9.74
C ILE A 797 8.53 15.88 -10.00
N LYS A 798 7.29 15.53 -10.30
CA LYS A 798 6.24 16.53 -10.63
C LYS A 798 5.46 17.00 -9.42
N TYR A 799 5.19 16.13 -8.46
CA TYR A 799 4.32 16.43 -7.32
C TYR A 799 5.13 16.49 -6.03
N ALA A 800 4.71 17.37 -5.11
CA ALA A 800 5.18 17.34 -3.74
C ALA A 800 4.87 15.94 -3.24
N PRO A 801 5.86 15.23 -2.71
CA PRO A 801 5.60 13.89 -2.28
C PRO A 801 4.61 13.96 -1.11
N SER A 802 3.40 13.44 -1.30
CA SER A 802 2.51 13.18 -0.18
C SER A 802 3.27 12.33 0.85
N VAL A 803 2.81 12.27 2.10
CA VAL A 803 3.39 11.32 3.07
C VAL A 803 3.44 9.88 2.50
N SER A 804 2.57 9.56 1.53
CA SER A 804 2.59 8.32 0.75
C SER A 804 3.62 8.26 -0.41
N LEU A 805 4.00 9.37 -1.04
CA LEU A 805 5.03 9.42 -2.11
C LEU A 805 6.44 9.63 -1.54
N LEU A 806 6.58 10.25 -0.36
CA LEU A 806 7.86 10.33 0.37
C LEU A 806 8.39 8.90 0.55
N LYS A 807 7.49 7.94 0.86
CA LYS A 807 7.76 6.49 0.94
C LYS A 807 8.34 5.87 -0.35
N GLU A 808 7.93 6.31 -1.54
CA GLU A 808 8.48 5.81 -2.81
C GLU A 808 9.88 6.37 -3.09
N ILE A 809 10.17 7.59 -2.60
CA ILE A 809 11.49 8.21 -2.72
C ILE A 809 12.56 7.46 -1.91
N PHE A 810 12.22 6.83 -0.78
CA PHE A 810 13.20 6.12 0.08
C PHE A 810 13.89 4.90 -0.55
N THR A 811 13.56 4.54 -1.79
CA THR A 811 14.17 3.39 -2.47
C THR A 811 14.91 3.75 -3.76
N GLN A 812 14.93 5.03 -4.15
CA GLN A 812 15.48 5.46 -5.44
C GLN A 812 16.67 6.40 -5.28
N VAL A 813 17.59 6.37 -6.27
CA VAL A 813 18.68 7.34 -6.34
C VAL A 813 18.05 8.68 -6.71
N GLN A 814 17.82 9.49 -5.70
CA GLN A 814 17.54 10.90 -5.93
C GLN A 814 18.82 11.58 -6.39
N VAL A 815 18.67 12.42 -7.42
CA VAL A 815 19.72 13.38 -7.74
C VAL A 815 19.17 14.79 -7.56
N ASN A 816 19.92 15.54 -6.76
CA ASN A 816 19.64 16.92 -6.35
C ASN A 816 19.22 17.80 -7.50
#